data_AF-A0A8H3U2U4-F1
#
_entry.id   AF-A0A8H3U2U4-F1
#
_cell.length_a   1.000
_cell.length_b   1.000
_cell.length_c   1.000
_cell.angle_alpha   90.00
_cell.angle_beta   90.00
_cell.angle_gamma   90.00
#
_symmetry.space_group_name_H-M   'P 1'
#
loop_
_entity.id
_entity.type
_entity.pdbx_description
1 polymer ?
#
loop_
_entity_poly.entity_id
_entity_poly.type
_entity_poly.pdbx_seq_one_letter_code
_entity_poly.pdbx_strand_id
1 'polypeptide(L)'
;MFPLVLTIALSFLPLTNAYSPRDAPNALNRAQSTQTQPNTPTAPITLANATFTQLIDHKNPSLGTFEQFYYYSAQYWAGPGSPIVLFTPGEVNVSCCTDYATLNYTSGVLAQKLGAAVVIVEHRYLGLSSPFAHLSTDNLRFLTLENAIRDFVRFAREVRLPFAGTAGGANATTAPWIFFGQSYSGALAAWIEHIAGGTFWAYWSSSGPVNAMEFWQYFVPIQRYMPKNCSADLTRVVDHVDHVGLNGTVEEQKALQKMFGLEEIVHYDDFAAGFYTFCDTIEGIPQNQTQNQTSQNITLPPETGIGLALALPNYAKWMSHSFLPGFCESFHYPEWTGRNNVACLETYDTKSPYYTDWSLSNKFSRQWTWLTCNEPFGYWPTATPPDRPSIVPRLVNRAYWERQCALWFPTSPSGRTYGIAAGKTYEAQNASRITSQIAGALWEFPPAVCGSHTNELSLGYSKGWAMTSYRIWSSIARLPNCYGPSTAGVRMRRSTFFFPELLEEQRGGQLDKMMEIKHCGASGFRHDVNLVRERGVNPHYGAKDAYEIDTPVIDTDVATAWLMSLVKAKGAQLVTEAIHGDLLAQEDGLCRKFGVGAIVNATGLSARQLASDNKVYPLRGALVRVHNDGLRFPKIECAMSISANVMPGGDSSADGHTNGNSDNGIVFLVPRNDNTLIIGGVAQENEWKLDLQLDSPSIQQMRKRGEAFHPGLENAIVDAEYPIAQGLRPARKGNVRVERELRKCPKKCPDAFSCIVHSYGHGGSGWSLSFGCAVDVCELVEEVLRGIAPMSMDERWRSGHQPVKITDGITD
;
A
#
# COMPACT_ATOMS: atom_id res chain seq x y z
N MET A 1 25.57 -1.79 -7.15
CA MET A 1 25.19 -3.08 -7.77
C MET A 1 25.70 -4.16 -6.85
N PHE A 2 24.89 -4.91 -6.11
CA PHE A 2 25.14 -6.36 -5.88
C PHE A 2 24.14 -7.15 -5.02
N PRO A 3 23.21 -6.59 -4.19
CA PRO A 3 22.16 -7.41 -3.59
C PRO A 3 20.98 -7.65 -4.53
N LEU A 4 20.63 -6.66 -5.36
CA LEU A 4 19.59 -6.82 -6.39
C LEU A 4 20.10 -7.63 -7.60
N VAL A 5 21.41 -7.67 -7.80
CA VAL A 5 22.10 -8.38 -8.89
C VAL A 5 22.24 -9.88 -8.56
N LEU A 6 22.15 -10.28 -7.29
CA LEU A 6 22.10 -11.71 -6.93
C LEU A 6 20.79 -12.38 -7.38
N THR A 7 19.73 -11.60 -7.61
CA THR A 7 18.46 -12.12 -8.17
C THR A 7 18.22 -11.70 -9.63
N ILE A 8 18.69 -10.51 -10.05
CA ILE A 8 18.47 -9.97 -11.41
C ILE A 8 19.64 -10.24 -12.37
N ALA A 9 20.89 -10.37 -11.93
CA ALA A 9 22.01 -10.59 -12.87
C ALA A 9 22.34 -12.05 -13.13
N LEU A 10 21.96 -12.96 -12.23
CA LEU A 10 21.99 -14.40 -12.52
C LEU A 10 20.86 -14.82 -13.50
N SER A 11 19.86 -13.97 -13.74
CA SER A 11 18.87 -14.14 -14.81
C SER A 11 19.28 -13.54 -16.17
N PHE A 12 20.39 -12.78 -16.25
CA PHE A 12 20.95 -12.28 -17.52
C PHE A 12 22.26 -12.95 -17.96
N LEU A 13 22.95 -13.68 -17.09
CA LEU A 13 24.17 -14.42 -17.44
C LEU A 13 24.00 -15.65 -18.37
N PRO A 14 22.81 -16.24 -18.61
CA PRO A 14 22.68 -17.29 -19.64
C PRO A 14 22.39 -16.74 -21.05
N LEU A 15 21.91 -15.50 -21.22
CA LEU A 15 21.49 -15.01 -22.54
C LEU A 15 22.65 -14.65 -23.48
N THR A 16 23.88 -14.54 -22.98
CA THR A 16 25.06 -14.32 -23.84
C THR A 16 25.88 -15.58 -24.11
N ASN A 17 25.64 -16.71 -23.42
CA ASN A 17 26.45 -17.93 -23.62
C ASN A 17 25.66 -19.25 -23.78
N ALA A 18 24.32 -19.25 -23.74
CA ALA A 18 23.51 -20.47 -23.94
C ALA A 18 22.61 -20.48 -25.20
N TYR A 19 22.65 -19.44 -26.05
CA TYR A 19 21.93 -19.44 -27.33
C TYR A 19 22.85 -19.87 -28.49
N SER A 20 23.06 -21.18 -28.63
CA SER A 20 23.32 -21.77 -29.95
C SER A 20 21.99 -22.31 -30.46
N PRO A 21 21.39 -21.72 -31.51
CA PRO A 21 20.07 -22.13 -31.97
C PRO A 21 20.18 -23.50 -32.67
N ARG A 22 19.67 -24.55 -32.03
CA ARG A 22 19.30 -25.79 -32.72
C ARG A 22 17.81 -26.04 -32.52
N ASP A 23 17.09 -25.79 -33.62
CA ASP A 23 15.82 -26.38 -34.00
C ASP A 23 14.61 -26.18 -33.07
N ALA A 24 13.97 -25.01 -33.21
CA ALA A 24 12.53 -24.87 -33.05
C ALA A 24 11.92 -24.33 -34.36
N PRO A 25 10.84 -24.92 -34.89
CA PRO A 25 10.31 -24.61 -36.20
C PRO A 25 9.78 -23.18 -36.29
N ASN A 26 10.23 -22.49 -37.35
CA ASN A 26 9.87 -21.15 -37.79
C ASN A 26 8.36 -20.84 -37.70
N ALA A 27 7.98 -20.06 -36.69
CA ALA A 27 6.71 -19.32 -36.70
C ALA A 27 6.82 -18.07 -35.82
N LEU A 28 7.65 -17.10 -36.22
CA LEU A 28 7.54 -15.66 -35.86
C LEU A 28 8.63 -14.77 -36.50
N ASN A 29 9.63 -15.34 -37.20
CA ASN A 29 10.62 -14.58 -37.99
C ASN A 29 10.21 -14.39 -39.46
N ARG A 30 9.07 -13.75 -39.71
CA ARG A 30 8.74 -13.27 -41.07
C ARG A 30 8.20 -11.84 -41.05
N ALA A 31 8.97 -10.93 -40.45
CA ALA A 31 8.88 -9.49 -40.70
C ALA A 31 10.18 -8.76 -40.28
N GLN A 32 11.36 -9.33 -40.54
CA GLN A 32 12.57 -8.51 -40.62
C GLN A 32 12.83 -8.24 -42.09
N SER A 33 12.30 -7.12 -42.57
CA SER A 33 12.76 -6.54 -43.83
C SER A 33 14.25 -6.22 -43.66
N THR A 34 15.07 -6.85 -44.50
CA THR A 34 16.42 -6.41 -44.85
C THR A 34 16.43 -4.93 -45.18
N GLN A 35 16.73 -4.08 -44.20
CA GLN A 35 17.32 -2.78 -44.44
C GLN A 35 18.73 -2.82 -43.87
N THR A 36 19.69 -3.07 -44.77
CA THR A 36 21.08 -2.69 -44.61
C THR A 36 21.14 -1.18 -44.33
N GLN A 37 21.30 -0.80 -43.08
CA GLN A 37 21.69 0.57 -42.74
C GLN A 37 23.18 0.74 -43.05
N PRO A 38 23.60 1.83 -43.72
CA PRO A 38 25.01 2.07 -43.99
C PRO A 38 25.75 2.28 -42.68
N ASN A 39 26.84 1.53 -42.47
CA ASN A 39 27.86 1.82 -41.45
C ASN A 39 28.47 3.19 -41.76
N THR A 40 27.82 4.25 -41.28
CA THR A 40 28.42 5.57 -41.18
C THR A 40 29.05 5.63 -39.80
N PRO A 41 30.37 5.88 -39.66
CA PRO A 41 30.98 6.03 -38.35
C PRO A 41 30.33 7.22 -37.64
N THR A 42 29.47 6.95 -36.67
CA THR A 42 28.90 7.96 -35.78
C THR A 42 30.04 8.53 -34.95
N ALA A 43 30.23 9.85 -35.01
CA ALA A 43 31.18 10.54 -34.14
C ALA A 43 30.95 10.13 -32.67
N PRO A 44 32.02 9.93 -31.87
CA PRO A 44 31.89 9.55 -30.48
C PRO A 44 31.04 10.58 -29.73
N ILE A 45 30.05 10.11 -28.97
CA ILE A 45 29.13 10.96 -28.21
C ILE A 45 29.94 11.82 -27.25
N THR A 46 29.71 13.14 -27.28
CA THR A 46 30.29 14.06 -26.30
C THR A 46 29.45 14.03 -25.03
N LEU A 47 29.78 13.12 -24.12
CA LEU A 47 29.18 13.04 -22.80
C LEU A 47 29.96 13.93 -21.82
N ALA A 48 29.28 14.85 -21.16
CA ALA A 48 29.83 15.70 -20.11
C ALA A 48 29.13 15.46 -18.78
N ASN A 49 29.67 15.99 -17.68
CA ASN A 49 29.08 15.89 -16.35
C ASN A 49 28.98 17.24 -15.67
N ALA A 50 28.10 17.32 -14.68
CA ALA A 50 27.93 18.48 -13.81
C ALA A 50 27.21 18.05 -12.52
N THR A 51 27.07 18.98 -11.59
CA THR A 51 26.28 18.80 -10.37
C THR A 51 25.14 19.80 -10.28
N PHE A 52 24.15 19.46 -9.47
CA PHE A 52 23.02 20.31 -9.12
C PHE A 52 22.91 20.37 -7.60
N THR A 53 22.94 21.59 -7.04
CA THR A 53 22.75 21.80 -5.60
C THR A 53 21.32 21.43 -5.19
N GLN A 54 21.20 20.31 -4.47
CA GLN A 54 19.95 19.69 -4.02
C GLN A 54 19.72 19.87 -2.52
N LEU A 55 18.46 19.87 -2.06
CA LEU A 55 18.12 19.92 -0.64
C LEU A 55 18.34 18.55 0.04
N ILE A 56 18.90 18.57 1.25
CA ILE A 56 19.00 17.34 2.07
C ILE A 56 17.59 16.81 2.40
N ASP A 57 16.70 17.71 2.81
CA ASP A 57 15.30 17.43 3.16
C ASP A 57 14.38 18.48 2.54
N HIS A 58 13.48 18.05 1.66
CA HIS A 58 12.51 18.95 1.01
C HIS A 58 11.46 19.48 1.99
N LYS A 59 11.22 18.79 3.11
CA LYS A 59 10.30 19.27 4.17
C LYS A 59 10.97 20.28 5.10
N ASN A 60 12.31 20.34 5.12
CA ASN A 60 13.08 21.27 5.93
C ASN A 60 14.31 21.82 5.17
N PRO A 61 14.11 22.80 4.26
CA PRO A 61 15.20 23.37 3.47
C PRO A 61 16.33 24.00 4.31
N SER A 62 16.04 24.43 5.55
CA SER A 62 17.04 25.03 6.44
C SER A 62 18.14 24.05 6.89
N LEU A 63 17.92 22.75 6.70
CA LEU A 63 18.89 21.71 7.03
C LEU A 63 20.15 21.75 6.16
N GLY A 64 20.06 22.35 4.97
CA GLY A 64 21.18 22.50 4.05
C GLY A 64 21.02 21.70 2.75
N THR A 65 22.11 21.67 1.98
CA THR A 65 22.15 21.14 0.61
C THR A 65 23.26 20.11 0.43
N PHE A 66 23.15 19.31 -0.63
CA PHE A 66 24.20 18.44 -1.15
C PHE A 66 24.26 18.54 -2.68
N GLU A 67 25.36 18.08 -3.29
CA GLU A 67 25.51 18.12 -4.75
C GLU A 67 25.01 16.80 -5.37
N GLN A 68 23.99 16.91 -6.22
CA GLN A 68 23.46 15.78 -7.01
C GLN A 68 24.16 15.73 -8.37
N PHE A 69 24.85 14.64 -8.65
CA PHE A 69 25.63 14.44 -9.86
C PHE A 69 24.76 14.01 -11.06
N TYR A 70 25.13 14.44 -12.26
CA TYR A 70 24.52 13.96 -13.50
C TYR A 70 25.48 14.01 -14.70
N TYR A 71 25.26 13.09 -15.64
CA TYR A 71 25.83 13.18 -16.99
C TYR A 71 24.83 13.84 -17.94
N TYR A 72 25.32 14.45 -19.01
CA TYR A 72 24.46 14.96 -20.08
C TYR A 72 25.13 14.87 -21.45
N SER A 73 24.30 14.76 -22.49
CA SER A 73 24.71 14.88 -23.89
C SER A 73 23.73 15.79 -24.62
N ALA A 74 24.27 16.86 -25.21
CA ALA A 74 23.52 17.80 -26.05
C ALA A 74 23.63 17.49 -27.55
N GLN A 75 24.17 16.31 -27.91
CA GLN A 75 24.50 15.95 -29.30
C GLN A 75 23.33 16.13 -30.28
N TYR A 76 22.10 15.86 -29.83
CA TYR A 76 20.89 15.94 -30.66
C TYR A 76 19.98 17.11 -30.29
N TRP A 77 20.38 17.95 -29.34
CA TRP A 77 19.51 19.01 -28.84
C TRP A 77 19.38 20.15 -29.86
N ALA A 78 18.15 20.44 -30.28
CA ALA A 78 17.87 21.44 -31.32
C ALA A 78 17.88 22.89 -30.82
N GLY A 79 18.17 23.12 -29.53
CA GLY A 79 18.27 24.44 -28.90
C GLY A 79 17.14 24.75 -27.91
N PRO A 80 17.07 25.99 -27.39
CA PRO A 80 16.10 26.39 -26.37
C PRO A 80 14.65 26.04 -26.73
N GLY A 81 13.90 25.50 -25.76
CA GLY A 81 12.53 25.00 -25.93
C GLY A 81 12.43 23.56 -26.45
N SER A 82 13.54 22.98 -26.92
CA SER A 82 13.56 21.59 -27.40
C SER A 82 13.54 20.60 -26.23
N PRO A 83 13.02 19.37 -26.43
CA PRO A 83 12.80 18.44 -25.34
C PRO A 83 14.08 18.02 -24.59
N ILE A 84 13.90 17.48 -23.39
CA ILE A 84 14.95 16.82 -22.61
C ILE A 84 14.49 15.41 -22.23
N VAL A 85 15.31 14.40 -22.52
CA VAL A 85 15.11 13.03 -22.05
C VAL A 85 15.94 12.83 -20.79
N LEU A 86 15.28 12.80 -19.63
CA LEU A 86 15.91 12.44 -18.37
C LEU A 86 15.87 10.92 -18.21
N PHE A 87 17.02 10.32 -17.92
CA PHE A 87 17.13 8.96 -17.40
C PHE A 87 17.70 9.00 -15.98
N THR A 88 17.25 8.09 -15.11
CA THR A 88 17.95 7.82 -13.86
C THR A 88 18.19 6.33 -13.73
N PRO A 89 19.40 5.90 -13.32
CA PRO A 89 19.70 4.49 -13.14
C PRO A 89 19.10 3.93 -11.83
N GLY A 90 18.48 4.78 -11.00
CA GLY A 90 17.85 4.38 -9.74
C GLY A 90 18.89 4.01 -8.68
N GLU A 91 18.84 2.76 -8.24
CA GLU A 91 19.52 2.16 -7.10
C GLU A 91 21.00 1.81 -7.35
N VAL A 92 21.65 2.46 -8.32
CA VAL A 92 23.05 2.20 -8.67
C VAL A 92 23.83 3.49 -8.93
N ASN A 93 25.15 3.39 -8.83
CA ASN A 93 26.07 4.46 -9.21
C ASN A 93 25.92 4.75 -10.71
N VAL A 94 25.84 6.02 -11.07
CA VAL A 94 25.59 6.46 -12.44
C VAL A 94 26.73 6.16 -13.42
N SER A 95 27.95 5.91 -12.93
CA SER A 95 29.14 5.67 -13.76
C SER A 95 29.02 4.46 -14.69
N CYS A 96 28.18 3.47 -14.37
CA CYS A 96 27.95 2.30 -15.22
C CYS A 96 26.86 2.50 -16.27
N CYS A 97 26.22 3.67 -16.32
CA CYS A 97 25.01 3.91 -17.10
C CYS A 97 25.18 4.99 -18.19
N THR A 98 26.42 5.33 -18.55
CA THR A 98 26.72 6.34 -19.58
C THR A 98 26.17 5.99 -20.96
N ASP A 99 26.05 4.69 -21.27
CA ASP A 99 25.58 4.22 -22.57
C ASP A 99 24.11 4.55 -22.84
N TYR A 100 23.33 4.89 -21.81
CA TYR A 100 21.96 5.38 -21.96
C TYR A 100 21.87 6.72 -22.71
N ALA A 101 22.98 7.44 -22.90
CA ALA A 101 23.02 8.60 -23.79
C ALA A 101 23.20 8.23 -25.28
N THR A 102 23.41 6.95 -25.60
CA THR A 102 23.73 6.46 -26.94
C THR A 102 22.53 5.85 -27.65
N LEU A 103 22.67 5.61 -28.96
CA LEU A 103 21.65 4.92 -29.77
C LEU A 103 21.49 3.43 -29.40
N ASN A 104 22.33 2.88 -28.52
CA ASN A 104 22.18 1.51 -28.02
C ASN A 104 20.96 1.38 -27.07
N TYR A 105 20.48 2.50 -26.51
CA TYR A 105 19.38 2.53 -25.55
C TYR A 105 18.28 3.49 -25.98
N THR A 106 17.06 3.20 -25.54
CA THR A 106 15.84 3.94 -25.91
C THR A 106 15.96 5.45 -25.64
N SER A 107 16.60 5.87 -24.56
CA SER A 107 16.80 7.28 -24.21
C SER A 107 17.59 8.06 -25.26
N GLY A 108 18.67 7.50 -25.79
CA GLY A 108 19.44 8.15 -26.87
C GLY A 108 18.72 8.11 -28.22
N VAL A 109 17.97 7.04 -28.51
CA VAL A 109 17.12 6.96 -29.71
C VAL A 109 16.02 8.02 -29.67
N LEU A 110 15.35 8.20 -28.53
CA LEU A 110 14.35 9.25 -28.34
C LEU A 110 14.97 10.63 -28.52
N ALA A 111 16.17 10.85 -27.97
CA ALA A 111 16.83 12.14 -28.11
C ALA A 111 17.15 12.50 -29.57
N GLN A 112 17.67 11.54 -30.34
CA GLN A 112 17.91 11.74 -31.78
C GLN A 112 16.62 12.06 -32.54
N LYS A 113 15.52 11.34 -32.27
CA LYS A 113 14.26 11.50 -32.99
C LYS A 113 13.52 12.79 -32.66
N LEU A 114 13.64 13.26 -31.42
CA LEU A 114 12.90 14.42 -30.92
C LEU A 114 13.70 15.72 -30.99
N GLY A 115 14.97 15.66 -31.39
CA GLY A 115 15.88 16.81 -31.28
C GLY A 115 16.14 17.20 -29.82
N ALA A 116 16.20 16.21 -28.92
CA ALA A 116 16.30 16.40 -27.47
C ALA A 116 17.75 16.25 -26.96
N ALA A 117 18.03 16.80 -25.78
CA ALA A 117 19.21 16.41 -25.01
C ALA A 117 18.92 15.16 -24.16
N VAL A 118 19.96 14.41 -23.79
CA VAL A 118 19.87 13.36 -22.75
C VAL A 118 20.52 13.87 -21.47
N VAL A 119 19.84 13.69 -20.34
CA VAL A 119 20.39 13.95 -19.00
C VAL A 119 20.25 12.70 -18.16
N ILE A 120 21.35 12.20 -17.58
CA ILE A 120 21.38 11.00 -16.75
C ILE A 120 21.65 11.43 -15.31
N VAL A 121 20.63 11.41 -14.47
CA VAL A 121 20.68 11.97 -13.11
C VAL A 121 20.86 10.86 -12.09
N GLU A 122 21.86 11.01 -11.23
CA GLU A 122 22.12 10.06 -10.15
C GLU A 122 21.13 10.26 -8.99
N HIS A 123 20.69 9.16 -8.40
CA HIS A 123 19.75 9.15 -7.29
C HIS A 123 20.44 9.56 -5.98
N ARG A 124 19.73 10.25 -5.08
CA ARG A 124 20.27 10.60 -3.74
C ARG A 124 20.80 9.37 -3.01
N TYR A 125 21.91 9.54 -2.29
CA TYR A 125 22.68 8.51 -1.57
C TYR A 125 23.42 7.48 -2.42
N LEU A 126 23.35 7.57 -3.75
CA LEU A 126 24.06 6.66 -4.66
C LEU A 126 25.29 7.37 -5.24
N GLY A 127 26.36 6.61 -5.43
CA GLY A 127 27.60 7.07 -6.07
C GLY A 127 28.13 8.39 -5.50
N LEU A 128 28.14 9.42 -6.34
CA LEU A 128 28.67 10.76 -6.03
C LEU A 128 27.62 11.68 -5.41
N SER A 129 26.37 11.25 -5.30
CA SER A 129 25.21 12.08 -4.95
C SER A 129 24.71 11.81 -3.54
N SER A 130 25.53 12.03 -2.52
CA SER A 130 25.13 11.78 -1.13
C SER A 130 25.32 12.99 -0.21
N PRO A 131 24.34 13.32 0.66
CA PRO A 131 24.51 14.31 1.71
C PRO A 131 25.43 13.82 2.85
N PHE A 132 25.62 12.51 3.01
CA PHE A 132 26.43 11.94 4.10
C PHE A 132 27.35 10.82 3.59
N ALA A 133 28.60 10.81 4.05
CA ALA A 133 29.58 9.76 3.72
C ALA A 133 29.37 8.46 4.51
N HIS A 134 28.75 8.56 5.69
CA HIS A 134 28.51 7.46 6.61
C HIS A 134 27.01 7.19 6.75
N LEU A 135 26.59 5.97 6.45
CA LEU A 135 25.19 5.57 6.27
C LEU A 135 24.58 4.94 7.53
N SER A 136 24.62 5.67 8.65
CA SER A 136 23.88 5.29 9.85
C SER A 136 22.37 5.44 9.65
N THR A 137 21.56 4.80 10.52
CA THR A 137 20.09 4.98 10.57
C THR A 137 19.69 6.45 10.64
N ASP A 138 20.44 7.25 11.41
CA ASP A 138 20.20 8.69 11.52
C ASP A 138 20.45 9.45 10.22
N ASN A 139 21.47 9.08 9.45
CA ASN A 139 21.81 9.75 8.20
C ASN A 139 20.95 9.26 7.04
N LEU A 140 20.56 7.98 7.03
CA LEU A 140 19.69 7.39 6.00
C LEU A 140 18.23 7.85 6.11
N ARG A 141 17.81 8.47 7.20
CA ARG A 141 16.42 8.95 7.39
C ARG A 141 15.91 9.89 6.28
N PHE A 142 16.82 10.53 5.52
CA PHE A 142 16.44 11.39 4.40
C PHE A 142 16.44 10.67 3.04
N LEU A 143 16.90 9.42 2.99
CA LEU A 143 16.66 8.52 1.87
C LEU A 143 15.23 7.96 1.98
N THR A 144 14.28 8.76 1.50
CA THR A 144 12.84 8.44 1.47
C THR A 144 12.34 8.56 0.04
N LEU A 145 11.23 7.87 -0.26
CA LEU A 145 10.62 7.95 -1.60
C LEU A 145 10.17 9.38 -1.91
N GLU A 146 9.55 10.05 -0.94
CA GLU A 146 9.08 11.44 -1.09
C GLU A 146 10.25 12.37 -1.45
N ASN A 147 11.35 12.30 -0.71
CA ASN A 147 12.50 13.15 -0.99
C ASN A 147 13.14 12.83 -2.35
N ALA A 148 13.20 11.55 -2.74
CA ALA A 148 13.68 11.15 -4.07
C ALA A 148 12.80 11.72 -5.19
N ILE A 149 11.47 11.62 -5.07
CA ILE A 149 10.51 12.20 -6.03
C ILE A 149 10.73 13.72 -6.15
N ARG A 150 10.84 14.41 -5.01
CA ARG A 150 11.03 15.85 -4.96
C ARG A 150 12.38 16.28 -5.53
N ASP A 151 13.43 15.46 -5.42
CA ASP A 151 14.71 15.75 -6.07
C ASP A 151 14.56 15.89 -7.58
N PHE A 152 13.94 14.90 -8.22
CA PHE A 152 13.78 14.90 -9.67
C PHE A 152 12.86 16.02 -10.15
N VAL A 153 11.79 16.32 -9.39
CA VAL A 153 10.89 17.45 -9.69
C VAL A 153 11.64 18.78 -9.61
N ARG A 154 12.39 18.99 -8.52
CA ARG A 154 13.17 20.20 -8.31
C ARG A 154 14.28 20.33 -9.35
N PHE A 155 15.02 19.25 -9.59
CA PHE A 155 16.05 19.20 -10.62
C PHE A 155 15.49 19.63 -11.96
N ALA A 156 14.41 19.00 -12.43
CA ALA A 156 13.83 19.30 -13.74
C ALA A 156 13.37 20.76 -13.84
N ARG A 157 12.81 21.35 -12.78
CA ARG A 157 12.31 22.73 -12.79
C ARG A 157 13.42 23.78 -12.68
N GLU A 158 14.45 23.53 -11.89
CA GLU A 158 15.42 24.55 -11.47
C GLU A 158 16.80 24.41 -12.12
N VAL A 159 17.13 23.25 -12.70
CA VAL A 159 18.46 23.02 -13.25
C VAL A 159 18.81 24.01 -14.35
N ARG A 160 20.05 24.50 -14.32
CA ARG A 160 20.67 25.26 -15.39
C ARG A 160 21.66 24.35 -16.12
N LEU A 161 21.19 23.69 -17.17
CA LEU A 161 22.01 22.76 -17.94
C LEU A 161 23.14 23.54 -18.67
N PRO A 162 24.41 23.14 -18.53
CA PRO A 162 25.54 23.93 -19.04
C PRO A 162 25.46 24.25 -20.54
N PHE A 163 24.94 23.33 -21.34
CA PHE A 163 24.81 23.50 -22.79
C PHE A 163 23.75 24.54 -23.21
N ALA A 164 22.85 24.93 -22.32
CA ALA A 164 21.81 25.93 -22.59
C ALA A 164 22.30 27.38 -22.36
N GLY A 165 23.48 27.54 -21.73
CA GLY A 165 24.11 28.84 -21.48
C GLY A 165 23.19 29.85 -20.78
N THR A 166 23.37 31.13 -21.09
CA THR A 166 22.55 32.23 -20.55
C THR A 166 21.17 32.35 -21.20
N ALA A 167 20.98 31.74 -22.37
CA ALA A 167 19.71 31.76 -23.09
C ALA A 167 18.61 30.94 -22.39
N GLY A 168 19.00 29.97 -21.56
CA GLY A 168 18.07 29.12 -20.81
C GLY A 168 17.21 28.25 -21.74
N GLY A 169 15.95 28.01 -21.36
CA GLY A 169 15.01 27.27 -22.20
C GLY A 169 15.22 25.75 -22.20
N ALA A 170 15.86 25.19 -21.18
CA ALA A 170 16.13 23.75 -21.08
C ALA A 170 15.60 23.10 -19.80
N ASN A 171 14.88 23.85 -18.94
CA ASN A 171 14.25 23.31 -17.74
C ASN A 171 12.76 22.98 -18.00
N ALA A 172 12.13 22.24 -17.09
CA ALA A 172 10.76 21.76 -17.25
C ALA A 172 9.70 22.88 -17.28
N THR A 173 10.05 24.12 -16.90
CA THR A 173 9.14 25.27 -17.02
C THR A 173 9.15 25.89 -18.42
N THR A 174 10.15 25.57 -19.24
CA THR A 174 10.40 26.21 -20.55
C THR A 174 10.61 25.24 -21.70
N ALA A 175 10.78 23.94 -21.43
CA ALA A 175 10.93 22.87 -22.40
C ALA A 175 10.20 21.60 -21.92
N PRO A 176 9.71 20.74 -22.83
CA PRO A 176 9.09 19.48 -22.46
C PRO A 176 10.14 18.48 -21.98
N TRP A 177 9.94 17.91 -20.79
CA TRP A 177 10.81 16.86 -20.24
C TRP A 177 10.15 15.50 -20.29
N ILE A 178 10.90 14.47 -20.65
CA ILE A 178 10.48 13.07 -20.61
C ILE A 178 11.26 12.38 -19.48
N PHE A 179 10.55 11.88 -18.48
CA PHE A 179 11.15 11.06 -17.43
C PHE A 179 11.18 9.60 -17.87
N PHE A 180 12.35 9.03 -18.09
CA PHE A 180 12.56 7.64 -18.47
C PHE A 180 13.22 6.88 -17.32
N GLY A 181 12.68 5.72 -16.94
CA GLY A 181 13.24 4.87 -15.89
C GLY A 181 12.97 3.39 -16.14
N GLN A 182 13.81 2.54 -15.56
CA GLN A 182 13.76 1.08 -15.65
C GLN A 182 13.85 0.43 -14.25
N SER A 183 13.14 -0.67 -14.01
CA SER A 183 13.11 -1.33 -12.69
C SER A 183 12.56 -0.37 -11.61
N TYR A 184 13.20 -0.21 -10.45
CA TYR A 184 12.79 0.77 -9.43
C TYR A 184 12.68 2.19 -9.99
N SER A 185 13.60 2.64 -10.84
CA SER A 185 13.47 3.96 -11.48
C SER A 185 12.28 4.03 -12.45
N GLY A 186 11.83 2.90 -12.99
CA GLY A 186 10.58 2.80 -13.74
C GLY A 186 9.37 2.92 -12.83
N ALA A 187 9.39 2.31 -11.64
CA ALA A 187 8.35 2.53 -10.63
C ALA A 187 8.34 4.00 -10.19
N LEU A 188 9.51 4.59 -9.98
CA LEU A 188 9.70 6.00 -9.66
C LEU A 188 9.11 6.93 -10.73
N ALA A 189 9.26 6.61 -12.02
CA ALA A 189 8.62 7.37 -13.10
C ALA A 189 7.09 7.44 -12.92
N ALA A 190 6.45 6.30 -12.61
CA ALA A 190 5.01 6.23 -12.36
C ALA A 190 4.61 6.93 -11.05
N TRP A 191 5.39 6.79 -9.99
CA TRP A 191 5.12 7.45 -8.72
C TRP A 191 5.27 8.97 -8.79
N ILE A 192 6.25 9.49 -9.55
CA ILE A 192 6.38 10.93 -9.79
C ILE A 192 5.17 11.45 -10.58
N GLU A 193 4.68 10.71 -11.58
CA GLU A 193 3.46 11.08 -12.31
C GLU A 193 2.27 11.19 -11.36
N HIS A 194 2.09 10.20 -10.49
CA HIS A 194 0.99 10.16 -9.55
C HIS A 194 1.05 11.25 -8.47
N ILE A 195 2.23 11.47 -7.87
CA ILE A 195 2.41 12.35 -6.70
C ILE A 195 2.70 13.80 -7.11
N ALA A 196 3.45 13.99 -8.19
CA ALA A 196 3.94 15.29 -8.65
C ALA A 196 3.73 15.49 -10.17
N GLY A 197 2.58 15.01 -10.66
CA GLY A 197 2.13 15.15 -12.03
C GLY A 197 2.18 16.59 -12.55
N GLY A 198 2.39 16.72 -13.85
CA GLY A 198 2.51 18.03 -14.53
C GLY A 198 3.91 18.65 -14.49
N THR A 199 4.89 18.00 -13.85
CA THR A 199 6.30 18.43 -13.95
C THR A 199 6.95 17.96 -15.24
N PHE A 200 6.70 16.72 -15.64
CA PHE A 200 7.22 16.16 -16.88
C PHE A 200 6.09 16.07 -17.91
N TRP A 201 6.45 16.22 -19.18
CA TRP A 201 5.53 16.11 -20.30
C TRP A 201 5.13 14.64 -20.55
N ALA A 202 6.05 13.71 -20.32
CA ALA A 202 5.81 12.28 -20.42
C ALA A 202 6.62 11.50 -19.38
N TYR A 203 6.07 10.36 -18.97
CA TYR A 203 6.65 9.45 -17.98
C TYR A 203 6.69 8.04 -18.59
N TRP A 204 7.89 7.46 -18.66
CA TRP A 204 8.10 6.13 -19.21
C TRP A 204 8.57 5.18 -18.11
N SER A 205 7.63 4.37 -17.65
CA SER A 205 7.88 3.29 -16.68
C SER A 205 8.24 1.99 -17.41
N SER A 206 9.53 1.70 -17.59
CA SER A 206 9.98 0.44 -18.21
C SER A 206 10.16 -0.63 -17.14
N SER A 207 9.31 -1.68 -17.18
CA SER A 207 9.35 -2.79 -16.20
C SER A 207 9.35 -2.30 -14.74
N GLY A 208 8.62 -1.23 -14.44
CA GLY A 208 8.53 -0.66 -13.10
C GLY A 208 7.58 -1.44 -12.21
N PRO A 209 8.04 -2.05 -11.10
CA PRO A 209 7.17 -2.80 -10.20
C PRO A 209 6.32 -1.87 -9.31
N VAL A 210 5.44 -1.05 -9.88
CA VAL A 210 4.75 0.07 -9.19
C VAL A 210 3.99 -0.28 -7.89
N ASN A 211 3.66 -1.54 -7.67
CA ASN A 211 2.95 -2.03 -6.49
C ASN A 211 3.94 -2.62 -5.48
N ALA A 212 3.92 -2.13 -4.24
CA ALA A 212 4.60 -2.70 -3.09
C ALA A 212 4.00 -4.07 -2.69
N MET A 213 4.69 -5.16 -2.94
CA MET A 213 4.18 -6.51 -2.68
C MET A 213 5.31 -7.45 -2.32
N GLU A 214 5.03 -8.51 -1.57
CA GLU A 214 5.94 -9.66 -1.51
C GLU A 214 6.24 -10.15 -2.93
N PHE A 215 7.52 -10.27 -3.28
CA PHE A 215 7.93 -10.37 -4.68
C PHE A 215 8.06 -11.82 -5.19
N TRP A 216 7.27 -12.76 -4.64
CA TRP A 216 7.30 -14.16 -5.08
C TRP A 216 6.79 -14.36 -6.51
N GLN A 217 5.90 -13.47 -6.97
CA GLN A 217 5.36 -13.47 -8.34
C GLN A 217 6.48 -13.29 -9.37
N TYR A 218 7.62 -12.71 -8.99
CA TYR A 218 8.80 -12.58 -9.84
C TYR A 218 9.28 -13.94 -10.35
N PHE A 219 9.21 -14.99 -9.51
CA PHE A 219 9.71 -16.31 -9.84
C PHE A 219 8.72 -17.18 -10.63
N VAL A 220 7.44 -16.84 -10.63
CA VAL A 220 6.41 -17.57 -11.38
C VAL A 220 6.69 -17.61 -12.89
N PRO A 221 6.97 -16.48 -13.58
CA PRO A 221 7.32 -16.54 -15.00
C PRO A 221 8.66 -17.24 -15.23
N ILE A 222 9.64 -17.10 -14.33
CA ILE A 222 10.94 -17.80 -14.44
C ILE A 222 10.71 -19.31 -14.41
N GLN A 223 9.99 -19.81 -13.41
CA GLN A 223 9.62 -21.23 -13.31
C GLN A 223 8.79 -21.70 -14.51
N ARG A 224 7.90 -20.85 -15.02
CA ARG A 224 7.02 -21.19 -16.14
C ARG A 224 7.79 -21.31 -17.46
N TYR A 225 8.78 -20.46 -17.71
CA TYR A 225 9.46 -20.34 -19.00
C TYR A 225 10.87 -20.94 -19.04
N MET A 226 11.44 -21.33 -17.89
CA MET A 226 12.63 -22.18 -17.87
C MET A 226 12.33 -23.56 -18.46
N PRO A 227 13.35 -24.31 -18.95
CA PRO A 227 13.17 -25.67 -19.45
C PRO A 227 12.37 -26.54 -18.47
N LYS A 228 11.40 -27.31 -18.98
CA LYS A 228 10.42 -28.00 -18.14
C LYS A 228 11.05 -29.06 -17.24
N ASN A 229 11.97 -29.82 -17.80
CA ASN A 229 12.85 -30.73 -17.09
C ASN A 229 13.56 -30.06 -15.90
N CYS A 230 14.20 -28.91 -16.14
CA CYS A 230 14.89 -28.14 -15.12
C CYS A 230 13.95 -27.59 -14.05
N SER A 231 12.79 -27.04 -14.46
CA SER A 231 11.79 -26.53 -13.51
C SER A 231 11.26 -27.64 -12.60
N ALA A 232 11.08 -28.84 -13.13
CA ALA A 232 10.60 -30.00 -12.38
C ALA A 232 11.63 -30.47 -11.36
N ASP A 233 12.91 -30.60 -11.76
CA ASP A 233 13.98 -31.03 -10.87
C ASP A 233 14.33 -29.99 -9.82
N LEU A 234 14.38 -28.70 -10.19
CA LEU A 234 14.60 -27.61 -9.25
C LEU A 234 13.49 -27.54 -8.20
N THR A 235 12.23 -27.67 -8.62
CA THR A 235 11.10 -27.74 -7.69
C THR A 235 11.25 -28.92 -6.73
N ARG A 236 11.62 -30.12 -7.20
CA ARG A 236 11.84 -31.28 -6.31
C ARG A 236 12.96 -31.06 -5.31
N VAL A 237 14.07 -30.47 -5.74
CA VAL A 237 15.19 -30.15 -4.85
C VAL A 237 14.74 -29.16 -3.78
N VAL A 238 14.03 -28.11 -4.18
CA VAL A 238 13.48 -27.11 -3.26
C VAL A 238 12.47 -27.72 -2.29
N ASP A 239 11.55 -28.56 -2.77
CA ASP A 239 10.58 -29.26 -1.92
C ASP A 239 11.28 -30.19 -0.90
N HIS A 240 12.37 -30.85 -1.31
CA HIS A 240 13.17 -31.67 -0.39
C HIS A 240 13.89 -30.84 0.66
N VAL A 241 14.49 -29.71 0.26
CA VAL A 241 15.13 -28.74 1.18
C VAL A 241 14.09 -28.21 2.18
N ASP A 242 12.91 -27.82 1.70
CA ASP A 242 11.82 -27.35 2.56
C ASP A 242 11.35 -28.44 3.52
N HIS A 243 11.22 -29.68 3.05
CA HIS A 243 10.85 -30.80 3.91
C HIS A 243 11.86 -31.03 5.05
N VAL A 244 13.16 -31.05 4.74
CA VAL A 244 14.23 -31.22 5.73
C VAL A 244 14.31 -30.02 6.68
N GLY A 245 14.17 -28.80 6.14
CA GLY A 245 14.20 -27.58 6.96
C GLY A 245 13.03 -27.43 7.90
N LEU A 246 11.83 -27.83 7.48
CA LEU A 246 10.60 -27.67 8.27
C LEU A 246 10.31 -28.86 9.19
N ASN A 247 10.67 -30.08 8.79
CA ASN A 247 10.28 -31.31 9.50
C ASN A 247 11.44 -32.23 9.88
N GLY A 248 12.64 -32.01 9.33
CA GLY A 248 13.80 -32.86 9.56
C GLY A 248 14.51 -32.60 10.88
N THR A 249 15.34 -33.55 11.31
CA THR A 249 16.19 -33.39 12.50
C THR A 249 17.38 -32.48 12.23
N VAL A 250 18.05 -32.02 13.30
CA VAL A 250 19.27 -31.21 13.18
C VAL A 250 20.37 -31.97 12.44
N GLU A 251 20.45 -33.30 12.60
CA GLU A 251 21.39 -34.15 11.89
C GLU A 251 21.08 -34.21 10.39
N GLU A 252 19.81 -34.31 10.01
CA GLU A 252 19.38 -34.30 8.61
C GLU A 252 19.65 -32.94 7.94
N GLN A 253 19.37 -31.85 8.66
CA GLN A 253 19.68 -30.50 8.23
C GLN A 253 21.19 -30.31 8.00
N LYS A 254 22.03 -30.72 8.95
CA LYS A 254 23.49 -30.65 8.83
C LYS A 254 24.04 -31.55 7.73
N ALA A 255 23.47 -32.74 7.54
CA ALA A 255 23.85 -33.64 6.46
C ALA A 255 23.58 -33.03 5.09
N LEU A 256 22.45 -32.34 4.94
CA LEU A 256 22.09 -31.65 3.71
C LEU A 256 22.96 -30.40 3.49
N GLN A 257 23.20 -29.57 4.51
CA GLN A 257 24.14 -28.44 4.42
C GLN A 257 25.54 -28.92 4.00
N LYS A 258 26.05 -29.98 4.61
CA LYS A 258 27.36 -30.58 4.27
C LYS A 258 27.42 -31.07 2.83
N MET A 259 26.33 -31.62 2.29
CA MET A 259 26.29 -32.07 0.89
C MET A 259 26.57 -30.91 -0.07
N PHE A 260 26.13 -29.71 0.28
CA PHE A 260 26.27 -28.48 -0.52
C PHE A 260 27.53 -27.66 -0.19
N GLY A 261 28.35 -28.10 0.78
CA GLY A 261 29.53 -27.36 1.24
C GLY A 261 29.21 -26.18 2.15
N LEU A 262 28.11 -26.26 2.90
CA LEU A 262 27.59 -25.21 3.79
C LEU A 262 27.53 -25.67 5.25
N GLU A 263 28.31 -26.68 5.64
CA GLU A 263 28.35 -27.21 7.02
C GLU A 263 28.79 -26.20 8.09
N GLU A 264 29.40 -25.08 7.69
CA GLU A 264 29.80 -23.98 8.57
C GLU A 264 28.66 -22.99 8.85
N ILE A 265 27.56 -23.03 8.08
CA ILE A 265 26.39 -22.17 8.28
C ILE A 265 25.56 -22.68 9.46
N VAL A 266 25.34 -21.82 10.46
CA VAL A 266 24.68 -22.21 11.71
C VAL A 266 23.17 -22.33 11.53
N HIS A 267 22.59 -21.40 10.78
CA HIS A 267 21.14 -21.28 10.62
C HIS A 267 20.66 -21.87 9.28
N TYR A 268 19.74 -22.84 9.34
CA TYR A 268 19.31 -23.57 8.16
C TYR A 268 18.56 -22.71 7.12
N ASP A 269 17.92 -21.62 7.54
CA ASP A 269 17.26 -20.68 6.63
C ASP A 269 18.25 -19.87 5.78
N ASP A 270 19.52 -19.75 6.18
CA ASP A 270 20.57 -19.12 5.38
C ASP A 270 21.11 -20.05 4.28
N PHE A 271 21.17 -21.35 4.57
CA PHE A 271 21.41 -22.36 3.53
C PHE A 271 20.39 -22.23 2.39
N ALA A 272 19.11 -22.08 2.75
CA ALA A 272 18.00 -21.96 1.82
C ALA A 272 18.02 -20.68 0.93
N ALA A 273 18.82 -19.67 1.26
CA ALA A 273 18.91 -18.42 0.49
C ALA A 273 19.78 -18.53 -0.79
N GLY A 274 20.64 -19.55 -0.92
CA GLY A 274 21.69 -19.66 -1.95
C GLY A 274 21.35 -20.43 -3.23
N PHE A 275 20.07 -20.69 -3.54
CA PHE A 275 19.66 -21.78 -4.44
C PHE A 275 19.33 -21.42 -5.91
N TYR A 276 20.00 -20.44 -6.55
CA TYR A 276 19.55 -19.97 -7.87
C TYR A 276 20.49 -20.26 -9.08
N THR A 277 19.94 -21.03 -10.04
CA THR A 277 20.26 -21.22 -11.49
C THR A 277 21.45 -22.08 -11.96
N PHE A 278 21.18 -23.23 -12.63
CA PHE A 278 22.10 -23.95 -13.58
C PHE A 278 21.46 -25.21 -14.22
N CYS A 279 20.50 -25.08 -15.14
CA CYS A 279 19.73 -26.23 -15.66
C CYS A 279 20.60 -27.40 -16.18
N ASP A 280 21.62 -27.11 -16.98
CA ASP A 280 22.48 -28.15 -17.56
C ASP A 280 23.20 -28.97 -16.50
N THR A 281 23.68 -28.34 -15.43
CA THR A 281 24.45 -29.05 -14.40
C THR A 281 23.54 -29.79 -13.40
N ILE A 282 22.31 -29.31 -13.11
CA ILE A 282 21.32 -30.10 -12.35
C ILE A 282 20.97 -31.38 -13.11
N GLU A 283 20.83 -31.27 -14.43
CA GLU A 283 20.47 -32.37 -15.32
C GLU A 283 21.63 -33.32 -15.65
N GLY A 284 22.85 -33.03 -15.18
CA GLY A 284 24.04 -33.84 -15.43
C GLY A 284 24.62 -33.69 -16.84
N ILE A 285 24.27 -32.62 -17.55
CA ILE A 285 24.81 -32.28 -18.87
C ILE A 285 26.24 -31.70 -18.70
N PRO A 286 27.27 -32.30 -19.32
CA PRO A 286 28.65 -31.84 -19.19
C PRO A 286 28.86 -30.43 -19.81
N GLN A 287 29.42 -29.49 -19.04
CA GLN A 287 29.73 -28.13 -19.53
C GLN A 287 30.97 -28.04 -20.46
N ASN A 288 31.81 -29.09 -20.52
CA ASN A 288 33.07 -29.10 -21.27
C ASN A 288 32.91 -29.55 -22.74
N GLN A 289 32.13 -28.83 -23.53
CA GLN A 289 32.28 -28.89 -24.99
C GLN A 289 32.58 -27.49 -25.53
N THR A 290 33.87 -27.23 -25.70
CA THR A 290 34.38 -26.09 -26.46
C THR A 290 33.72 -26.04 -27.84
N GLN A 291 33.48 -24.82 -28.33
CA GLN A 291 32.74 -24.43 -29.55
C GLN A 291 33.14 -25.08 -30.89
N ASN A 292 33.94 -26.15 -30.92
CA ASN A 292 34.47 -26.80 -32.13
C ASN A 292 34.27 -28.32 -32.20
N GLN A 293 33.27 -28.89 -31.52
CA GLN A 293 32.84 -30.26 -31.79
C GLN A 293 31.37 -30.28 -32.23
N THR A 294 31.18 -30.50 -33.53
CA THR A 294 29.89 -30.79 -34.13
C THR A 294 29.24 -32.00 -33.46
N SER A 295 28.09 -31.79 -32.82
CA SER A 295 27.03 -32.78 -32.69
C SER A 295 27.41 -34.11 -32.02
N GLN A 296 27.71 -34.10 -30.72
CA GLN A 296 27.29 -35.25 -29.93
C GLN A 296 25.76 -35.18 -29.77
N ASN A 297 25.06 -36.29 -29.97
CA ASN A 297 23.62 -36.42 -29.69
C ASN A 297 23.40 -36.25 -28.18
N ILE A 298 23.28 -35.00 -27.72
CA ILE A 298 22.89 -34.71 -26.34
C ILE A 298 21.40 -35.03 -26.25
N THR A 299 21.08 -36.17 -25.64
CA THR A 299 19.70 -36.51 -25.28
C THR A 299 19.31 -35.65 -24.10
N LEU A 300 18.45 -34.66 -24.32
CA LEU A 300 17.88 -33.85 -23.25
C LEU A 300 16.97 -34.72 -22.37
N PRO A 301 16.94 -34.49 -21.04
CA PRO A 301 15.99 -35.15 -20.15
C PRO A 301 14.53 -34.91 -20.59
N PRO A 302 13.60 -35.84 -20.31
CA PRO A 302 12.18 -35.61 -20.54
C PRO A 302 11.69 -34.42 -19.71
N GLU A 303 10.57 -33.79 -20.09
CA GLU A 303 9.99 -32.65 -19.36
C GLU A 303 9.75 -32.91 -17.87
N THR A 304 9.65 -34.18 -17.47
CA THR A 304 9.56 -34.60 -16.08
C THR A 304 10.88 -34.46 -15.30
N GLY A 305 12.01 -34.16 -15.93
CA GLY A 305 13.33 -34.11 -15.30
C GLY A 305 13.96 -35.48 -15.07
N ILE A 306 15.12 -35.50 -14.41
CA ILE A 306 15.90 -36.70 -14.04
C ILE A 306 15.56 -37.24 -12.64
N GLY A 307 14.76 -36.50 -11.86
CA GLY A 307 14.28 -36.90 -10.54
C GLY A 307 15.24 -36.53 -9.41
N LEU A 308 14.70 -36.47 -8.18
CA LEU A 308 15.40 -35.96 -6.99
C LEU A 308 16.71 -36.69 -6.70
N ALA A 309 16.75 -38.01 -6.86
CA ALA A 309 17.92 -38.84 -6.54
C ALA A 309 19.19 -38.46 -7.33
N LEU A 310 19.01 -37.93 -8.55
CA LEU A 310 20.11 -37.45 -9.39
C LEU A 310 20.24 -35.93 -9.32
N ALA A 311 19.12 -35.20 -9.32
CA ALA A 311 19.09 -33.74 -9.31
C ALA A 311 19.73 -33.15 -8.04
N LEU A 312 19.46 -33.72 -6.86
CA LEU A 312 19.97 -33.22 -5.58
C LEU A 312 21.52 -33.26 -5.48
N PRO A 313 22.19 -34.40 -5.68
CA PRO A 313 23.66 -34.44 -5.63
C PRO A 313 24.31 -33.66 -6.78
N ASN A 314 23.70 -33.62 -7.97
CA ASN A 314 24.16 -32.77 -9.06
C ASN A 314 24.08 -31.29 -8.67
N TYR A 315 23.01 -30.92 -7.98
CA TYR A 315 22.87 -29.57 -7.50
C TYR A 315 24.01 -29.24 -6.54
N ALA A 316 24.11 -30.03 -5.48
CA ALA A 316 25.07 -29.82 -4.40
C ALA A 316 26.51 -29.74 -4.92
N LYS A 317 26.82 -30.53 -5.96
CA LYS A 317 28.11 -30.47 -6.67
C LYS A 317 28.33 -29.12 -7.36
N TRP A 318 27.37 -28.60 -8.11
CA TRP A 318 27.51 -27.27 -8.71
C TRP A 318 27.70 -26.18 -7.65
N MET A 319 26.92 -26.25 -6.56
CA MET A 319 27.01 -25.27 -5.47
C MET A 319 28.44 -25.24 -4.91
N SER A 320 28.95 -26.40 -4.53
CA SER A 320 30.28 -26.55 -3.92
C SER A 320 31.46 -26.33 -4.88
N HIS A 321 31.31 -26.57 -6.20
CA HIS A 321 32.42 -26.51 -7.15
C HIS A 321 32.41 -25.30 -8.08
N SER A 322 31.24 -24.70 -8.30
CA SER A 322 31.03 -23.61 -9.29
C SER A 322 30.57 -22.32 -8.64
N PHE A 323 29.66 -22.40 -7.67
CA PHE A 323 29.09 -21.20 -7.04
C PHE A 323 29.92 -20.70 -5.85
N LEU A 324 30.10 -21.53 -4.82
CA LEU A 324 30.76 -21.13 -3.58
C LEU A 324 32.25 -20.74 -3.74
N PRO A 325 33.05 -21.43 -4.58
CA PRO A 325 34.46 -21.10 -4.70
C PRO A 325 34.74 -19.65 -5.14
N GLY A 326 35.29 -18.84 -4.23
CA GLY A 326 35.63 -17.44 -4.43
C GLY A 326 34.45 -16.47 -4.25
N PHE A 327 33.26 -16.96 -3.90
CA PHE A 327 32.06 -16.13 -3.79
C PHE A 327 32.19 -15.06 -2.73
N CYS A 328 32.45 -15.44 -1.46
CA CYS A 328 32.61 -14.46 -0.39
C CYS A 328 33.88 -13.61 -0.55
N GLU A 329 34.95 -14.18 -1.10
CA GLU A 329 36.21 -13.48 -1.40
C GLU A 329 36.03 -12.37 -2.45
N SER A 330 35.08 -12.54 -3.39
CA SER A 330 34.80 -11.56 -4.44
C SER A 330 34.28 -10.21 -3.92
N PHE A 331 33.80 -10.15 -2.69
CA PHE A 331 33.39 -8.89 -2.05
C PHE A 331 34.58 -8.10 -1.49
N HIS A 332 35.77 -8.71 -1.43
CA HIS A 332 37.03 -8.08 -1.00
C HIS A 332 37.02 -7.54 0.44
N TYR A 333 36.29 -8.19 1.36
CA TYR A 333 36.38 -7.91 2.79
C TYR A 333 37.40 -8.83 3.47
N PRO A 334 38.24 -8.32 4.39
CA PRO A 334 39.23 -9.11 5.11
C PRO A 334 38.65 -10.34 5.84
N GLU A 335 37.42 -10.22 6.34
CA GLU A 335 36.68 -11.25 7.07
C GLU A 335 36.27 -12.44 6.17
N TRP A 336 36.28 -12.26 4.86
CA TRP A 336 35.76 -13.22 3.88
C TRP A 336 36.81 -13.74 2.91
N THR A 337 38.09 -13.65 3.29
CA THR A 337 39.18 -14.24 2.50
C THR A 337 39.12 -15.77 2.47
N GLY A 338 39.58 -16.35 1.36
CA GLY A 338 39.67 -17.79 1.19
C GLY A 338 38.65 -18.34 0.19
N ARG A 339 39.13 -19.24 -0.68
CA ARG A 339 38.35 -19.80 -1.79
C ARG A 339 37.03 -20.43 -1.35
N ASN A 340 36.98 -21.14 -0.23
CA ASN A 340 35.74 -21.82 0.20
C ASN A 340 35.09 -21.12 1.40
N ASN A 341 35.40 -19.83 1.63
CA ASN A 341 34.78 -19.07 2.70
C ASN A 341 33.28 -18.87 2.39
N VAL A 342 32.42 -19.20 3.36
CA VAL A 342 30.94 -19.07 3.24
C VAL A 342 30.35 -18.08 4.24
N ALA A 343 31.19 -17.38 5.02
CA ALA A 343 30.73 -16.51 6.11
C ALA A 343 29.92 -15.30 5.63
N CYS A 344 29.99 -14.93 4.34
CA CYS A 344 29.13 -13.90 3.77
C CYS A 344 27.66 -14.34 3.59
N LEU A 345 27.38 -15.65 3.70
CA LEU A 345 26.01 -16.21 3.62
C LEU A 345 25.33 -16.30 4.99
N GLU A 346 26.07 -16.14 6.09
CA GLU A 346 25.54 -16.18 7.46
C GLU A 346 24.89 -14.84 7.81
N THR A 347 23.56 -14.81 7.84
CA THR A 347 22.79 -13.57 8.05
C THR A 347 22.54 -13.27 9.51
N TYR A 348 22.89 -14.15 10.45
CA TYR A 348 22.75 -13.87 11.89
C TYR A 348 24.02 -13.29 12.51
N ASP A 349 25.16 -13.31 11.80
CA ASP A 349 26.40 -12.72 12.30
C ASP A 349 26.34 -11.19 12.29
N THR A 350 26.03 -10.61 13.44
CA THR A 350 26.00 -9.16 13.67
C THR A 350 27.32 -8.43 13.38
N LYS A 351 28.45 -9.15 13.31
CA LYS A 351 29.78 -8.57 13.03
C LYS A 351 30.12 -8.59 11.55
N SER A 352 29.33 -9.30 10.74
CA SER A 352 29.49 -9.41 9.30
C SER A 352 29.63 -8.03 8.65
N PRO A 353 30.57 -7.84 7.69
CA PRO A 353 30.67 -6.62 6.88
C PRO A 353 29.36 -6.21 6.22
N TYR A 354 28.46 -7.18 6.00
CA TYR A 354 27.09 -6.95 5.57
C TYR A 354 26.36 -5.91 6.42
N TYR A 355 26.53 -5.97 7.75
CA TYR A 355 25.86 -5.08 8.70
C TYR A 355 26.75 -3.95 9.21
N THR A 356 28.07 -4.11 9.17
CA THR A 356 29.02 -3.17 9.78
C THR A 356 29.65 -2.18 8.79
N ASP A 357 29.65 -2.46 7.48
CA ASP A 357 30.12 -1.50 6.48
C ASP A 357 29.06 -0.44 6.17
N TRP A 358 29.19 0.71 6.85
CA TRP A 358 28.30 1.86 6.66
C TRP A 358 28.87 2.89 5.68
N SER A 359 29.89 2.52 4.88
CA SER A 359 30.42 3.42 3.86
C SER A 359 29.45 3.58 2.69
N LEU A 360 29.55 4.70 1.96
CA LEU A 360 28.81 4.90 0.71
C LEU A 360 29.13 3.84 -0.36
N SER A 361 30.37 3.33 -0.34
CA SER A 361 30.91 2.37 -1.30
C SER A 361 30.70 0.90 -0.91
N ASN A 362 29.90 0.64 0.14
CA ASN A 362 29.59 -0.72 0.60
C ASN A 362 29.15 -1.62 -0.57
N LYS A 363 29.55 -2.89 -0.55
CA LYS A 363 29.27 -3.83 -1.66
C LYS A 363 27.84 -4.35 -1.68
N PHE A 364 27.07 -4.10 -0.63
CA PHE A 364 25.75 -4.69 -0.39
C PHE A 364 24.61 -3.69 -0.49
N SER A 365 24.81 -2.59 -1.21
CA SER A 365 23.77 -1.61 -1.53
C SER A 365 22.88 -1.27 -0.33
N ARG A 366 23.52 -0.97 0.82
CA ARG A 366 22.86 -0.59 2.08
C ARG A 366 21.74 0.42 1.89
N GLN A 367 21.90 1.34 0.93
CA GLN A 367 20.91 2.33 0.50
C GLN A 367 19.62 1.70 -0.05
N TRP A 368 19.74 0.67 -0.88
CA TRP A 368 18.59 -0.05 -1.41
C TRP A 368 17.91 -0.89 -0.32
N THR A 369 18.70 -1.59 0.50
CA THR A 369 18.18 -2.33 1.65
C THR A 369 17.43 -1.39 2.59
N TRP A 370 17.96 -0.18 2.81
CA TRP A 370 17.28 0.86 3.57
C TRP A 370 15.93 1.20 2.96
N LEU A 371 15.86 1.48 1.65
CA LEU A 371 14.59 1.76 0.99
C LEU A 371 13.59 0.61 1.19
N THR A 372 14.00 -0.64 1.03
CA THR A 372 13.08 -1.78 1.25
C THR A 372 12.64 -1.98 2.71
N CYS A 373 13.48 -1.64 3.69
CA CYS A 373 13.15 -1.69 5.11
C CYS A 373 12.38 -0.44 5.60
N ASN A 374 12.59 0.72 4.95
CA ASN A 374 12.09 2.02 5.40
C ASN A 374 10.83 2.47 4.65
N GLU A 375 10.78 2.26 3.34
CA GLU A 375 9.60 2.46 2.51
C GLU A 375 9.17 1.06 2.08
N PRO A 376 8.36 0.32 2.88
CA PRO A 376 8.20 -1.13 2.77
C PRO A 376 7.62 -1.57 1.42
N PHE A 377 8.45 -1.60 0.38
CA PHE A 377 8.08 -1.94 -0.98
C PHE A 377 7.82 -3.44 -1.12
N GLY A 378 8.30 -4.26 -0.18
CA GLY A 378 8.14 -5.71 -0.22
C GLY A 378 8.93 -6.40 -1.34
N TYR A 379 9.78 -5.67 -2.07
CA TYR A 379 10.60 -6.12 -3.21
C TYR A 379 11.71 -7.12 -2.84
N TRP A 380 11.49 -7.94 -1.82
CA TRP A 380 12.34 -9.06 -1.50
C TRP A 380 11.90 -10.30 -2.27
N PRO A 381 12.84 -11.02 -2.90
CA PRO A 381 12.54 -12.29 -3.52
C PRO A 381 12.13 -13.30 -2.45
N THR A 382 10.90 -13.78 -2.53
CA THR A 382 10.36 -14.77 -1.60
C THR A 382 9.82 -15.99 -2.35
N ALA A 383 9.66 -17.09 -1.62
CA ALA A 383 9.00 -18.27 -2.16
C ALA A 383 7.54 -17.98 -2.54
N THR A 384 7.01 -18.76 -3.49
CA THR A 384 5.58 -18.76 -3.82
C THR A 384 4.74 -19.17 -2.59
N PRO A 385 3.40 -19.08 -2.56
CA PRO A 385 2.59 -19.62 -1.44
C PRO A 385 2.47 -21.16 -1.47
N PRO A 386 2.25 -21.86 -0.33
CA PRO A 386 2.36 -23.32 -0.25
C PRO A 386 1.36 -24.13 -1.10
N ASP A 387 0.38 -23.46 -1.72
CA ASP A 387 -0.59 -24.03 -2.64
C ASP A 387 -0.04 -24.30 -4.06
N ARG A 388 1.21 -23.94 -4.34
CA ARG A 388 1.82 -24.07 -5.68
C ARG A 388 3.31 -24.42 -5.63
N PRO A 389 3.88 -24.94 -6.74
CA PRO A 389 5.31 -25.17 -6.86
C PRO A 389 6.17 -23.92 -6.57
N SER A 390 7.38 -24.12 -6.05
CA SER A 390 8.35 -23.05 -5.83
C SER A 390 9.73 -23.44 -6.35
N ILE A 391 10.47 -22.47 -6.86
CA ILE A 391 11.91 -22.61 -7.18
C ILE A 391 12.80 -21.87 -6.17
N VAL A 392 12.18 -21.38 -5.10
CA VAL A 392 12.78 -20.69 -3.95
C VAL A 392 12.31 -21.44 -2.71
N PRO A 393 13.20 -21.84 -1.78
CA PRO A 393 12.79 -22.47 -0.53
C PRO A 393 11.83 -21.62 0.30
N ARG A 394 10.80 -22.23 0.89
CA ARG A 394 9.76 -21.58 1.72
C ARG A 394 10.30 -20.91 2.98
N LEU A 395 11.49 -21.30 3.41
CA LEU A 395 12.21 -20.62 4.48
C LEU A 395 12.61 -19.20 4.10
N VAL A 396 12.81 -18.92 2.80
CA VAL A 396 13.05 -17.57 2.26
C VAL A 396 11.70 -16.88 2.03
N ASN A 397 11.16 -16.35 3.12
CA ASN A 397 9.88 -15.65 3.16
C ASN A 397 10.06 -14.21 3.68
N ARG A 398 8.95 -13.49 3.85
CA ARG A 398 8.97 -12.11 4.35
C ARG A 398 9.71 -11.99 5.70
N ALA A 399 9.44 -12.89 6.65
CA ALA A 399 10.03 -12.82 7.98
C ALA A 399 11.55 -12.99 7.95
N TYR A 400 12.07 -13.81 7.03
CA TYR A 400 13.51 -13.96 6.79
C TYR A 400 14.18 -12.63 6.46
N TRP A 401 13.57 -11.83 5.59
CA TRP A 401 14.10 -10.53 5.18
C TRP A 401 13.89 -9.43 6.24
N GLU A 402 12.69 -9.35 6.82
CA GLU A 402 12.37 -8.34 7.83
C GLU A 402 13.21 -8.46 9.10
N ARG A 403 13.54 -9.69 9.52
CA ARG A 403 14.46 -9.95 10.65
C ARG A 403 15.77 -9.20 10.47
N GLN A 404 16.33 -9.24 9.27
CA GLN A 404 17.65 -8.67 8.97
C GLN A 404 17.63 -7.14 9.01
N CYS A 405 16.48 -6.48 8.79
CA CYS A 405 16.39 -5.01 8.82
C CYS A 405 16.89 -4.41 10.14
N ALA A 406 16.68 -5.08 11.28
CA ALA A 406 17.17 -4.62 12.59
C ALA A 406 18.69 -4.72 12.73
N LEU A 407 19.31 -5.70 12.06
CA LEU A 407 20.76 -5.89 12.01
C LEU A 407 21.41 -4.86 11.09
N TRP A 408 20.78 -4.63 9.94
CA TRP A 408 21.18 -3.58 9.00
C TRP A 408 21.08 -2.19 9.63
N PHE A 409 19.96 -1.89 10.27
CA PHE A 409 19.60 -0.54 10.69
C PHE A 409 19.21 -0.53 12.17
N PRO A 410 20.20 -0.68 13.07
CA PRO A 410 19.93 -0.60 14.50
C PRO A 410 19.32 0.76 14.85
N THR A 411 18.42 0.76 15.84
CA THR A 411 17.84 2.00 16.36
C THR A 411 18.95 2.95 16.78
N SER A 412 18.93 4.15 16.24
CA SER A 412 19.94 5.15 16.54
C SER A 412 19.89 5.60 18.01
N PRO A 413 20.98 6.17 18.56
CA PRO A 413 20.95 6.77 19.89
C PRO A 413 19.89 7.87 20.07
N SER A 414 19.43 8.48 18.97
CA SER A 414 18.35 9.47 18.99
C SER A 414 16.93 8.86 18.99
N GLY A 415 16.83 7.53 19.08
CA GLY A 415 15.55 6.80 19.07
C GLY A 415 14.95 6.57 17.68
N ARG A 416 15.61 7.02 16.60
CA ARG A 416 15.12 6.79 15.24
C ARG A 416 15.33 5.36 14.78
N THR A 417 14.35 4.85 14.03
CA THR A 417 14.34 3.51 13.42
C THR A 417 13.82 3.58 11.98
N TYR A 418 13.90 2.47 11.26
CA TYR A 418 13.39 2.31 9.89
C TYR A 418 11.87 2.08 9.87
N GLY A 419 11.23 2.39 8.75
CA GLY A 419 9.78 2.37 8.57
C GLY A 419 9.04 1.11 9.02
N ILE A 420 9.52 -0.11 8.72
CA ILE A 420 8.85 -1.34 9.17
C ILE A 420 8.82 -1.43 10.70
N ALA A 421 9.93 -1.12 11.37
CA ALA A 421 9.96 -1.07 12.84
C ALA A 421 9.10 0.08 13.40
N ALA A 422 8.85 1.12 12.61
CA ALA A 422 7.90 2.20 12.92
C ALA A 422 6.44 1.88 12.56
N GLY A 423 6.13 0.66 12.09
CA GLY A 423 4.78 0.19 11.80
C GLY A 423 4.28 0.43 10.37
N LYS A 424 5.15 0.85 9.44
CA LYS A 424 4.79 0.89 8.02
C LYS A 424 4.63 -0.52 7.47
N THR A 425 3.60 -0.75 6.64
CA THR A 425 3.39 -2.03 5.95
C THR A 425 3.29 -1.84 4.44
N TYR A 426 3.56 -2.90 3.65
CA TYR A 426 3.48 -2.83 2.19
C TYR A 426 2.04 -2.67 1.70
N GLU A 427 1.07 -3.26 2.40
CA GLU A 427 -0.35 -3.17 2.08
C GLU A 427 -0.85 -1.73 2.21
N ALA A 428 -0.34 -1.01 3.21
CA ALA A 428 -0.64 0.40 3.41
C ALA A 428 -0.06 1.29 2.29
N GLN A 429 1.02 0.87 1.62
CA GLN A 429 1.63 1.61 0.49
C GLN A 429 0.86 1.45 -0.83
N ASN A 430 0.23 0.28 -1.06
CA ASN A 430 -0.56 0.03 -2.27
C ASN A 430 -2.02 0.46 -2.19
N ALA A 431 -2.53 0.69 -0.99
CA ALA A 431 -3.93 1.01 -0.82
C ALA A 431 -4.20 2.44 -1.31
N SER A 432 -4.86 2.58 -2.45
CA SER A 432 -5.75 3.73 -2.66
C SER A 432 -6.76 3.69 -1.52
N ARG A 433 -6.55 4.54 -0.51
CA ARG A 433 -7.30 4.46 0.74
C ARG A 433 -8.79 4.55 0.44
N ILE A 434 -9.53 3.53 0.86
CA ILE A 434 -10.96 3.43 0.59
C ILE A 434 -11.72 4.35 1.54
N THR A 435 -12.95 4.72 1.18
CA THR A 435 -13.84 5.55 2.01
C THR A 435 -13.97 5.05 3.47
N SER A 436 -13.84 3.75 3.71
CA SER A 436 -13.88 3.19 5.06
C SER A 436 -12.66 3.56 5.92
N GLN A 437 -11.49 3.74 5.31
CA GLN A 437 -10.22 4.09 6.00
C GLN A 437 -10.13 5.57 6.39
N ILE A 438 -10.86 6.43 5.70
CA ILE A 438 -10.88 7.88 5.94
C ILE A 438 -11.98 8.34 6.89
N ALA A 439 -12.82 7.43 7.39
CA ALA A 439 -13.97 7.78 8.21
C ALA A 439 -13.54 8.16 9.62
N GLY A 440 -14.13 9.20 10.22
CA GLY A 440 -13.86 9.58 11.62
C GLY A 440 -14.24 8.51 12.65
N ALA A 441 -15.11 7.57 12.23
CA ALA A 441 -15.46 6.29 12.87
C ALA A 441 -15.63 6.35 14.40
N LEU A 442 -16.30 7.41 14.86
CA LEU A 442 -16.90 7.49 16.18
C LEU A 442 -18.31 6.91 16.08
N TRP A 443 -18.66 5.99 16.97
CA TRP A 443 -20.01 5.48 17.04
C TRP A 443 -21.02 6.56 17.45
N GLU A 444 -22.22 6.54 16.85
CA GLU A 444 -23.26 7.54 17.04
C GLU A 444 -24.64 6.90 17.21
N PHE A 445 -25.50 7.50 18.05
CA PHE A 445 -26.89 7.10 18.26
C PHE A 445 -27.85 8.30 18.49
N PRO A 446 -29.03 8.32 17.85
CA PRO A 446 -29.26 7.71 16.54
C PRO A 446 -28.24 8.28 15.53
N PRO A 447 -27.86 7.53 14.49
CA PRO A 447 -26.90 8.01 13.49
C PRO A 447 -27.52 9.19 12.73
N ALA A 448 -27.14 10.41 13.06
CA ALA A 448 -27.83 11.62 12.59
C ALA A 448 -26.97 12.48 11.68
N VAL A 449 -25.68 12.17 11.48
CA VAL A 449 -24.77 13.21 10.92
C VAL A 449 -24.50 13.09 9.41
N CYS A 450 -24.80 11.99 8.72
CA CYS A 450 -24.50 11.89 7.27
C CYS A 450 -25.45 10.99 6.45
N GLY A 451 -26.57 10.52 7.02
CA GLY A 451 -27.59 9.74 6.33
C GLY A 451 -28.92 10.48 6.36
N SER A 452 -29.56 10.69 5.21
CA SER A 452 -30.92 11.26 5.17
C SER A 452 -31.91 10.21 5.70
N HIS A 453 -32.10 10.12 7.02
CA HIS A 453 -33.13 9.27 7.61
C HIS A 453 -34.48 9.97 7.52
N THR A 454 -35.08 9.93 6.32
CA THR A 454 -36.24 10.75 5.95
C THR A 454 -37.57 10.27 6.56
N ASN A 455 -37.60 9.13 7.25
CA ASN A 455 -38.81 8.61 7.88
C ASN A 455 -38.53 7.80 9.18
N GLU A 456 -39.55 7.69 10.04
CA GLU A 456 -39.48 7.00 11.34
C GLU A 456 -39.01 5.55 11.23
N LEU A 457 -39.35 4.88 10.13
CA LEU A 457 -38.99 3.49 9.86
C LEU A 457 -37.48 3.31 9.72
N SER A 458 -36.84 4.14 8.90
CA SER A 458 -35.38 4.08 8.74
C SER A 458 -34.65 4.45 10.02
N LEU A 459 -35.21 5.37 10.79
CA LEU A 459 -34.67 5.72 12.09
C LEU A 459 -34.75 4.53 13.05
N GLY A 460 -35.88 3.80 13.06
CA GLY A 460 -36.06 2.57 13.84
C GLY A 460 -35.03 1.48 13.50
N TYR A 461 -34.86 1.15 12.21
CA TYR A 461 -33.83 0.22 11.76
C TYR A 461 -32.43 0.65 12.16
N SER A 462 -32.09 1.91 11.90
CA SER A 462 -30.76 2.45 12.16
C SER A 462 -30.42 2.47 13.65
N LYS A 463 -31.39 2.72 14.53
CA LYS A 463 -31.24 2.59 15.99
C LYS A 463 -30.91 1.15 16.39
N GLY A 464 -31.64 0.18 15.83
CA GLY A 464 -31.37 -1.25 16.05
C GLY A 464 -29.97 -1.64 15.59
N TRP A 465 -29.61 -1.29 14.36
CA TRP A 465 -28.30 -1.58 13.79
C TRP A 465 -27.15 -0.91 14.55
N ALA A 466 -27.34 0.33 14.99
CA ALA A 466 -26.36 1.06 15.78
C ALA A 466 -26.08 0.37 17.11
N MET A 467 -27.12 -0.06 17.83
CA MET A 467 -26.95 -0.75 19.11
C MET A 467 -26.37 -2.15 18.96
N THR A 468 -26.74 -2.90 17.92
CA THR A 468 -26.11 -4.19 17.63
C THR A 468 -24.61 -4.01 17.35
N SER A 469 -24.24 -3.00 16.55
CA SER A 469 -22.84 -2.69 16.27
C SER A 469 -22.09 -2.21 17.52
N TYR A 470 -22.72 -1.39 18.37
CA TYR A 470 -22.16 -0.96 19.65
C TYR A 470 -21.73 -2.15 20.51
N ARG A 471 -22.63 -3.14 20.68
CA ARG A 471 -22.37 -4.32 21.50
C ARG A 471 -21.19 -5.13 20.96
N ILE A 472 -21.18 -5.39 19.65
CA ILE A 472 -20.09 -6.17 19.03
C ILE A 472 -18.76 -5.43 19.14
N TRP A 473 -18.71 -4.14 18.82
CA TRP A 473 -17.49 -3.35 18.95
C TRP A 473 -17.01 -3.24 20.41
N SER A 474 -17.94 -3.11 21.35
CA SER A 474 -17.63 -3.11 22.78
C SER A 474 -17.04 -4.44 23.24
N SER A 475 -17.55 -5.57 22.73
CA SER A 475 -17.01 -6.90 23.01
C SER A 475 -15.63 -7.10 22.41
N ILE A 476 -15.41 -6.69 21.16
CA ILE A 476 -14.09 -6.75 20.50
C ILE A 476 -13.06 -5.92 21.27
N ALA A 477 -13.45 -4.73 21.74
CA ALA A 477 -12.58 -3.86 22.54
C ALA A 477 -12.17 -4.47 23.90
N ARG A 478 -12.87 -5.51 24.37
CA ARG A 478 -12.59 -6.22 25.63
C ARG A 478 -11.82 -7.54 25.43
N LEU A 479 -11.54 -7.95 24.20
CA LEU A 479 -10.80 -9.19 23.93
C LEU A 479 -9.34 -9.10 24.44
N PRO A 480 -8.74 -10.20 24.90
CA PRO A 480 -7.34 -10.25 25.32
C PRO A 480 -6.37 -9.85 24.19
N ASN A 481 -5.21 -9.26 24.52
CA ASN A 481 -4.28 -8.63 23.57
C ASN A 481 -3.88 -9.47 22.34
N CYS A 482 -3.85 -10.81 22.40
CA CYS A 482 -3.59 -11.66 21.23
C CYS A 482 -4.67 -11.56 20.13
N TYR A 483 -5.88 -11.13 20.49
CA TYR A 483 -7.01 -10.82 19.60
C TYR A 483 -7.62 -9.43 19.91
N GLY A 484 -6.86 -8.59 20.63
CA GLY A 484 -7.41 -7.51 21.45
C GLY A 484 -7.60 -6.18 20.74
N PRO A 485 -7.95 -5.11 21.50
CA PRO A 485 -8.27 -3.77 20.98
C PRO A 485 -7.18 -3.13 20.11
N SER A 486 -5.90 -3.43 20.35
CA SER A 486 -4.78 -2.98 19.51
C SER A 486 -4.73 -3.69 18.15
N THR A 487 -5.09 -4.97 18.11
CA THR A 487 -5.06 -5.80 16.89
C THR A 487 -6.28 -5.55 16.01
N ALA A 488 -7.45 -5.38 16.61
CA ALA A 488 -8.68 -5.05 15.90
C ALA A 488 -8.82 -3.54 15.60
N GLY A 489 -8.01 -2.69 16.22
CA GLY A 489 -8.09 -1.24 16.05
C GLY A 489 -9.35 -0.63 16.67
N VAL A 490 -9.82 -1.11 17.81
CA VAL A 490 -11.07 -0.62 18.43
C VAL A 490 -10.83 -0.33 19.90
N ARG A 491 -11.25 0.83 20.38
CA ARG A 491 -11.13 1.20 21.80
C ARG A 491 -12.39 1.86 22.30
N MET A 492 -12.80 1.52 23.51
CA MET A 492 -13.83 2.28 24.21
C MET A 492 -13.19 3.58 24.72
N ARG A 493 -13.75 4.72 24.31
CA ARG A 493 -13.35 6.06 24.77
C ARG A 493 -14.57 6.80 25.28
N ARG A 494 -14.35 7.73 26.21
CA ARG A 494 -15.36 8.70 26.59
C ARG A 494 -15.62 9.64 25.42
N SER A 495 -16.88 9.87 25.13
CA SER A 495 -17.33 10.78 24.08
C SER A 495 -18.29 11.78 24.66
N THR A 496 -17.88 13.04 24.66
CA THR A 496 -18.63 14.15 25.22
C THR A 496 -19.26 14.97 24.10
N PHE A 497 -20.58 15.16 24.21
CA PHE A 497 -21.39 15.94 23.30
C PHE A 497 -21.79 17.23 24.01
N PHE A 498 -21.44 18.37 23.43
CA PHE A 498 -21.66 19.68 24.02
C PHE A 498 -22.79 20.44 23.33
N PHE A 499 -23.43 21.33 24.07
CA PHE A 499 -24.59 22.09 23.64
C PHE A 499 -24.44 23.57 24.02
N PRO A 500 -24.92 24.50 23.16
CA PRO A 500 -24.85 25.94 23.42
C PRO A 500 -25.88 26.44 24.44
N GLU A 501 -26.83 25.58 24.79
CA GLU A 501 -27.95 25.85 25.68
C GLU A 501 -28.13 24.68 26.65
N LEU A 502 -28.78 24.93 27.78
CA LEU A 502 -29.09 23.90 28.75
C LEU A 502 -30.16 22.97 28.17
N LEU A 503 -29.87 21.68 28.09
CA LEU A 503 -30.74 20.70 27.46
C LEU A 503 -32.09 20.60 28.18
N GLU A 504 -32.11 20.76 29.50
CA GLU A 504 -33.35 20.71 30.30
C GLU A 504 -34.30 21.88 30.01
N GLU A 505 -33.79 22.99 29.48
CA GLU A 505 -34.57 24.17 29.10
C GLU A 505 -35.12 24.06 27.67
N GLN A 506 -34.49 23.23 26.83
CA GLN A 506 -34.94 22.94 25.47
C GLN A 506 -35.98 21.82 25.48
N ARG A 507 -37.27 22.18 25.48
CA ARG A 507 -38.35 21.19 25.32
C ARG A 507 -38.29 20.57 23.91
N GLY A 508 -38.01 19.27 23.85
CA GLY A 508 -38.03 18.46 22.64
C GLY A 508 -36.67 18.38 21.91
N GLY A 509 -36.56 17.48 20.93
CA GLY A 509 -35.41 17.41 20.02
C GLY A 509 -34.14 16.85 20.65
N GLN A 510 -33.23 17.71 21.13
CA GLN A 510 -31.95 17.30 21.72
C GLN A 510 -32.10 16.68 23.11
N LEU A 511 -33.05 17.18 23.91
CA LEU A 511 -33.39 16.59 25.21
C LEU A 511 -33.93 15.16 25.03
N ASP A 512 -34.82 14.96 24.05
CA ASP A 512 -35.37 13.64 23.74
C ASP A 512 -34.27 12.69 23.25
N LYS A 513 -33.36 13.16 22.39
CA LYS A 513 -32.19 12.40 21.93
C LYS A 513 -31.30 11.99 23.10
N MET A 514 -30.98 12.91 24.02
CA MET A 514 -30.19 12.60 25.21
C MET A 514 -30.90 11.57 26.11
N MET A 515 -32.21 11.75 26.34
CA MET A 515 -32.99 10.80 27.12
C MET A 515 -33.04 9.42 26.45
N GLU A 516 -33.10 9.35 25.13
CA GLU A 516 -33.04 8.09 24.42
C GLU A 516 -31.66 7.42 24.58
N ILE A 517 -30.57 8.19 24.45
CA ILE A 517 -29.20 7.69 24.68
C ILE A 517 -29.04 7.14 26.10
N LYS A 518 -29.57 7.84 27.12
CA LYS A 518 -29.56 7.39 28.51
C LYS A 518 -30.19 6.00 28.68
N HIS A 519 -31.18 5.65 27.86
CA HIS A 519 -31.93 4.39 27.95
C HIS A 519 -31.59 3.39 26.84
N CYS A 520 -30.70 3.71 25.90
CA CYS A 520 -30.39 2.85 24.75
C CYS A 520 -29.52 1.63 25.11
N GLY A 521 -28.87 1.66 26.30
CA GLY A 521 -27.98 0.60 26.77
C GLY A 521 -26.50 0.84 26.53
N ALA A 522 -26.11 2.03 26.04
CA ALA A 522 -24.71 2.46 26.06
C ALA A 522 -24.24 2.71 27.51
N SER A 523 -22.99 2.37 27.82
CA SER A 523 -22.44 2.52 29.17
C SER A 523 -21.90 3.92 29.40
N GLY A 524 -21.68 4.26 30.68
CA GLY A 524 -20.94 5.46 31.06
C GLY A 524 -21.71 6.77 30.89
N PHE A 525 -23.04 6.74 30.71
CA PHE A 525 -23.85 7.95 30.60
C PHE A 525 -23.68 8.88 31.81
N ARG A 526 -23.31 10.13 31.56
CA ARG A 526 -23.27 11.22 32.55
C ARG A 526 -23.69 12.52 31.86
N HIS A 527 -24.65 13.24 32.44
CA HIS A 527 -25.04 14.60 32.03
C HIS A 527 -24.66 15.54 33.16
N ASP A 528 -23.77 16.50 32.87
CA ASP A 528 -23.25 17.44 33.86
C ASP A 528 -22.61 18.65 33.16
N VAL A 529 -23.07 19.86 33.48
CA VAL A 529 -22.54 21.12 32.93
C VAL A 529 -21.04 21.31 33.23
N ASN A 530 -20.51 20.69 34.30
CA ASN A 530 -19.09 20.76 34.64
C ASN A 530 -18.20 20.05 33.61
N LEU A 531 -18.76 19.16 32.78
CA LEU A 531 -18.03 18.49 31.70
C LEU A 531 -17.39 19.49 30.72
N VAL A 532 -17.98 20.68 30.52
CA VAL A 532 -17.38 21.76 29.71
C VAL A 532 -16.00 22.12 30.24
N ARG A 533 -15.87 22.31 31.55
CA ARG A 533 -14.60 22.64 32.19
C ARG A 533 -13.67 21.43 32.32
N GLU A 534 -14.20 20.27 32.68
CA GLU A 534 -13.43 19.03 32.85
C GLU A 534 -12.75 18.58 31.54
N ARG A 535 -13.35 18.90 30.39
CA ARG A 535 -12.86 18.53 29.05
C ARG A 535 -11.98 19.61 28.41
N GLY A 536 -11.66 20.67 29.14
CA GLY A 536 -10.76 21.72 28.66
C GLY A 536 -11.33 22.56 27.51
N VAL A 537 -12.65 22.61 27.34
CA VAL A 537 -13.30 23.42 26.30
C VAL A 537 -13.06 24.90 26.60
N ASN A 538 -12.77 25.69 25.55
CA ASN A 538 -12.61 27.13 25.68
C ASN A 538 -13.92 27.76 26.21
N PRO A 539 -13.90 28.45 27.37
CA PRO A 539 -15.09 29.06 27.96
C PRO A 539 -15.78 30.09 27.05
N HIS A 540 -15.04 30.68 26.10
CA HIS A 540 -15.56 31.66 25.15
C HIS A 540 -16.17 31.03 23.89
N TYR A 541 -16.08 29.71 23.73
CA TYR A 541 -16.67 29.01 22.57
C TYR A 541 -18.19 28.88 22.68
N GLY A 542 -18.77 29.06 23.87
CA GLY A 542 -20.22 29.10 24.09
C GLY A 542 -20.89 27.76 24.42
N ALA A 543 -20.13 26.71 24.75
CA ALA A 543 -20.68 25.47 25.30
C ALA A 543 -21.20 25.70 26.74
N LYS A 544 -22.48 25.40 26.98
CA LYS A 544 -23.14 25.57 28.29
C LYS A 544 -23.54 24.26 28.96
N ASP A 545 -23.80 23.23 28.17
CA ASP A 545 -24.23 21.93 28.67
C ASP A 545 -23.51 20.80 27.93
N ALA A 546 -23.44 19.62 28.54
CA ALA A 546 -22.85 18.45 27.92
C ALA A 546 -23.31 17.14 28.58
N TYR A 547 -23.41 16.10 27.77
CA TYR A 547 -23.44 14.72 28.26
C TYR A 547 -22.29 13.92 27.66
N GLU A 548 -21.91 12.84 28.34
CA GLU A 548 -20.93 11.89 27.86
C GLU A 548 -21.42 10.45 27.97
N ILE A 549 -20.88 9.61 27.10
CA ILE A 549 -21.09 8.15 27.07
C ILE A 549 -19.78 7.47 26.70
N ASP A 550 -19.64 6.18 27.02
CA ASP A 550 -18.58 5.35 26.44
C ASP A 550 -18.98 4.98 25.01
N THR A 551 -18.08 5.17 24.05
CA THR A 551 -18.31 4.79 22.64
C THR A 551 -17.10 4.07 22.06
N PRO A 552 -17.31 3.11 21.15
CA PRO A 552 -16.21 2.57 20.36
C PRO A 552 -15.68 3.64 19.40
N VAL A 553 -14.37 3.89 19.50
CA VAL A 553 -13.56 4.63 18.54
C VAL A 553 -12.75 3.62 17.75
N ILE A 554 -12.87 3.69 16.43
CA ILE A 554 -12.29 2.70 15.53
C ILE A 554 -11.10 3.34 14.80
N ASP A 555 -9.93 2.74 14.97
CA ASP A 555 -8.79 2.94 14.10
C ASP A 555 -9.05 2.25 12.76
N THR A 556 -9.55 3.01 11.80
CA THR A 556 -10.04 2.48 10.52
C THR A 556 -8.93 1.91 9.65
N ASP A 557 -7.68 2.33 9.86
CA ASP A 557 -6.52 1.79 9.14
C ASP A 557 -6.25 0.35 9.63
N VAL A 558 -6.26 0.16 10.95
CA VAL A 558 -6.05 -1.15 11.59
C VAL A 558 -7.26 -2.08 11.41
N ALA A 559 -8.46 -1.57 11.68
CA ALA A 559 -9.68 -2.37 11.67
C ALA A 559 -10.01 -2.95 10.29
N THR A 560 -9.70 -2.22 9.20
CA THR A 560 -9.93 -2.72 7.83
C THR A 560 -9.02 -3.91 7.52
N ALA A 561 -7.74 -3.83 7.88
CA ALA A 561 -6.79 -4.93 7.69
C ALA A 561 -7.16 -6.15 8.54
N TRP A 562 -7.60 -5.91 9.78
CA TRP A 562 -8.10 -6.95 10.68
C TRP A 562 -9.35 -7.66 10.13
N LEU A 563 -10.36 -6.91 9.68
CA LEU A 563 -11.58 -7.47 9.08
C LEU A 563 -11.26 -8.32 7.85
N MET A 564 -10.35 -7.86 6.98
CA MET A 564 -9.95 -8.62 5.80
C MET A 564 -9.24 -9.93 6.18
N SER A 565 -8.37 -9.89 7.18
CA SER A 565 -7.69 -11.08 7.71
C SER A 565 -8.70 -12.07 8.31
N LEU A 566 -9.68 -11.58 9.07
CA LEU A 566 -10.73 -12.40 9.65
C LEU A 566 -11.58 -13.10 8.59
N VAL A 567 -11.99 -12.38 7.54
CA VAL A 567 -12.79 -12.91 6.43
C VAL A 567 -12.01 -13.99 5.66
N LYS A 568 -10.73 -13.76 5.38
CA LYS A 568 -9.84 -14.78 4.77
C LYS A 568 -9.70 -16.02 5.66
N ALA A 569 -9.49 -15.84 6.97
CA ALA A 569 -9.33 -16.94 7.91
C ALA A 569 -10.60 -17.82 8.01
N LYS A 570 -11.79 -17.23 7.81
CA LYS A 570 -13.06 -17.96 7.72
C LYS A 570 -13.29 -18.66 6.36
N GLY A 571 -12.29 -18.65 5.47
CA GLY A 571 -12.31 -19.40 4.21
C GLY A 571 -12.81 -18.61 3.00
N ALA A 572 -12.98 -17.28 3.10
CA ALA A 572 -13.39 -16.48 1.96
C ALA A 572 -12.28 -16.38 0.91
N GLN A 573 -12.64 -16.59 -0.35
CA GLN A 573 -11.76 -16.35 -1.49
C GLN A 573 -11.91 -14.90 -1.95
N LEU A 574 -10.80 -14.16 -2.01
CA LEU A 574 -10.80 -12.78 -2.49
C LEU A 574 -10.46 -12.75 -3.98
N VAL A 575 -11.39 -12.24 -4.78
CA VAL A 575 -11.26 -12.12 -6.24
C VAL A 575 -11.32 -10.64 -6.62
N THR A 576 -10.38 -10.18 -7.44
CA THR A 576 -10.36 -8.81 -7.97
C THR A 576 -10.78 -8.84 -9.43
N GLU A 577 -11.98 -8.35 -9.73
CA GLU A 577 -12.53 -8.24 -11.07
C GLU A 577 -13.43 -7.00 -11.20
N ALA A 578 -13.62 -6.52 -12.43
CA ALA A 578 -14.54 -5.42 -12.71
C ALA A 578 -15.91 -5.96 -13.17
N ILE A 579 -16.98 -5.42 -12.60
CA ILE A 579 -18.36 -5.68 -13.01
C ILE A 579 -18.97 -4.36 -13.48
N HIS A 580 -19.59 -4.37 -14.65
CA HIS A 580 -20.19 -3.19 -15.27
C HIS A 580 -21.66 -3.43 -15.61
N GLY A 581 -22.49 -2.39 -15.55
CA GLY A 581 -23.92 -2.47 -15.87
C GLY A 581 -24.78 -3.03 -14.73
N ASP A 582 -26.04 -3.33 -15.00
CA ASP A 582 -27.00 -3.78 -13.97
C ASP A 582 -26.65 -5.20 -13.49
N LEU A 583 -26.55 -5.39 -12.18
CA LEU A 583 -26.26 -6.67 -11.53
C LEU A 583 -27.39 -7.68 -11.76
N LEU A 584 -28.65 -7.22 -11.77
CA LEU A 584 -29.81 -8.08 -12.00
C LEU A 584 -29.76 -8.73 -13.39
N ALA A 585 -29.20 -8.05 -14.39
CA ALA A 585 -29.05 -8.58 -15.75
C ALA A 585 -27.95 -9.65 -15.86
N GLN A 586 -27.06 -9.74 -14.88
CA GLN A 586 -25.86 -10.59 -14.86
C GLN A 586 -25.92 -11.69 -13.79
N GLU A 587 -26.93 -11.66 -12.93
CA GLU A 587 -27.14 -12.54 -11.78
C GLU A 587 -26.86 -14.01 -12.08
N ASP A 588 -27.54 -14.61 -13.07
CA ASP A 588 -27.38 -16.04 -13.41
C ASP A 588 -25.99 -16.39 -13.95
N GLY A 589 -25.30 -15.42 -14.57
CA GLY A 589 -23.93 -15.58 -15.03
C GLY A 589 -22.96 -15.64 -13.86
N LEU A 590 -23.12 -14.73 -12.90
CA LEU A 590 -22.29 -14.65 -11.69
C LEU A 590 -22.53 -15.84 -10.76
N CYS A 591 -23.79 -16.22 -10.54
CA CYS A 591 -24.13 -17.42 -9.76
C CYS A 591 -23.49 -18.68 -10.33
N ARG A 592 -23.54 -18.88 -11.65
CA ARG A 592 -22.89 -20.03 -12.30
C ARG A 592 -21.36 -19.95 -12.25
N LYS A 593 -20.78 -18.76 -12.49
CA LYS A 593 -19.33 -18.57 -12.48
C LYS A 593 -18.72 -18.90 -11.13
N PHE A 594 -19.36 -18.46 -10.04
CA PHE A 594 -18.83 -18.60 -8.69
C PHE A 594 -19.47 -19.75 -7.89
N GLY A 595 -20.45 -20.45 -8.47
CA GLY A 595 -21.14 -21.56 -7.79
C GLY A 595 -21.90 -21.11 -6.53
N VAL A 596 -22.51 -19.92 -6.55
CA VAL A 596 -23.14 -19.31 -5.37
C VAL A 596 -24.66 -19.29 -5.43
N GLY A 597 -25.32 -19.46 -4.28
CA GLY A 597 -26.78 -19.41 -4.13
C GLY A 597 -27.36 -18.01 -3.86
N ALA A 598 -26.51 -17.05 -3.47
CA ALA A 598 -26.90 -15.67 -3.19
C ALA A 598 -25.78 -14.69 -3.58
N ILE A 599 -26.16 -13.45 -3.88
CA ILE A 599 -25.22 -12.35 -4.20
C ILE A 599 -25.49 -11.21 -3.22
N VAL A 600 -24.47 -10.77 -2.49
CA VAL A 600 -24.57 -9.57 -1.64
C VAL A 600 -23.93 -8.38 -2.35
N ASN A 601 -24.74 -7.39 -2.70
CA ASN A 601 -24.30 -6.13 -3.28
C ASN A 601 -24.03 -5.09 -2.18
N ALA A 602 -22.76 -5.01 -1.77
CA ALA A 602 -22.24 -4.01 -0.83
C ALA A 602 -21.33 -2.97 -1.51
N THR A 603 -21.64 -2.58 -2.75
CA THR A 603 -20.72 -1.84 -3.63
C THR A 603 -20.69 -0.32 -3.41
N GLY A 604 -21.39 0.18 -2.39
CA GLY A 604 -21.38 1.60 -2.04
C GLY A 604 -21.87 2.48 -3.20
N LEU A 605 -21.02 3.38 -3.71
CA LEU A 605 -21.38 4.32 -4.77
C LEU A 605 -21.69 3.62 -6.10
N SER A 606 -21.05 2.50 -6.38
CA SER A 606 -21.27 1.75 -7.62
C SER A 606 -22.67 1.13 -7.67
N ALA A 607 -23.39 1.06 -6.55
CA ALA A 607 -24.79 0.64 -6.54
C ALA A 607 -25.69 1.54 -7.39
N ARG A 608 -25.29 2.79 -7.65
CA ARG A 608 -25.95 3.66 -8.63
C ARG A 608 -26.11 2.99 -9.98
N GLN A 609 -25.06 2.31 -10.45
CA GLN A 609 -25.06 1.56 -11.70
C GLN A 609 -25.52 0.12 -11.47
N LEU A 610 -24.89 -0.59 -10.52
CA LEU A 610 -25.07 -2.03 -10.33
C LEU A 610 -26.47 -2.41 -9.84
N ALA A 611 -27.18 -1.52 -9.14
CA ALA A 611 -28.56 -1.75 -8.70
C ALA A 611 -29.56 -0.83 -9.41
N SER A 612 -29.13 -0.09 -10.44
CA SER A 612 -29.91 0.96 -11.10
C SER A 612 -30.57 1.94 -10.12
N ASP A 613 -29.89 2.25 -9.01
CA ASP A 613 -30.42 3.09 -7.93
C ASP A 613 -29.91 4.54 -8.07
N ASN A 614 -30.65 5.34 -8.83
CA ASN A 614 -30.34 6.75 -9.07
C ASN A 614 -30.40 7.64 -7.81
N LYS A 615 -30.85 7.11 -6.67
CA LYS A 615 -30.83 7.82 -5.39
C LYS A 615 -29.43 7.82 -4.77
N VAL A 616 -28.50 7.00 -5.24
CA VAL A 616 -27.13 6.93 -4.71
C VAL A 616 -26.27 8.09 -5.25
N TYR A 617 -25.58 8.79 -4.34
CA TYR A 617 -24.74 9.96 -4.65
C TYR A 617 -23.52 10.03 -3.72
N PRO A 618 -22.42 10.67 -4.16
CA PRO A 618 -21.25 10.87 -3.31
C PRO A 618 -21.52 11.96 -2.30
N LEU A 619 -21.09 11.71 -1.06
CA LEU A 619 -20.92 12.73 -0.04
C LEU A 619 -19.42 12.83 0.24
N ARG A 620 -18.75 13.80 -0.38
CA ARG A 620 -17.32 14.03 -0.18
C ARG A 620 -17.09 14.49 1.25
N GLY A 621 -16.26 13.78 1.98
CA GLY A 621 -15.83 14.17 3.31
C GLY A 621 -14.32 14.35 3.41
N ALA A 622 -13.91 15.13 4.40
CA ALA A 622 -12.50 15.32 4.74
C ALA A 622 -12.28 15.51 6.24
N LEU A 623 -11.11 15.09 6.72
CA LEU A 623 -10.65 15.22 8.10
C LEU A 623 -9.19 15.68 8.08
N VAL A 624 -8.74 16.39 9.11
CA VAL A 624 -7.31 16.68 9.32
C VAL A 624 -6.76 15.74 10.41
N ARG A 625 -5.60 15.13 10.15
CA ARG A 625 -4.89 14.29 11.13
C ARG A 625 -3.78 15.11 11.79
N VAL A 626 -3.74 15.10 13.11
CA VAL A 626 -2.68 15.76 13.88
C VAL A 626 -2.11 14.82 14.94
N HIS A 627 -0.86 15.09 15.34
CA HIS A 627 -0.18 14.36 16.40
C HIS A 627 -0.85 14.67 17.75
N ASN A 628 -1.07 13.63 18.57
CA ASN A 628 -1.73 13.69 19.87
C ASN A 628 -0.87 13.03 20.96
N ASP A 629 0.39 13.46 21.05
CA ASP A 629 1.41 12.89 21.94
C ASP A 629 1.50 13.59 23.30
N GLY A 630 0.78 14.71 23.49
CA GLY A 630 0.84 15.52 24.71
C GLY A 630 2.02 16.49 24.79
N LEU A 631 2.89 16.55 23.77
CA LEU A 631 4.11 17.38 23.79
C LEU A 631 3.84 18.84 23.43
N ARG A 632 2.90 19.10 22.52
CA ARG A 632 2.59 20.45 21.99
C ARG A 632 1.30 21.06 22.54
N PHE A 633 0.38 20.20 22.98
CA PHE A 633 -0.88 20.56 23.62
C PHE A 633 -1.30 19.40 24.54
N PRO A 634 -2.15 19.64 25.55
CA PRO A 634 -2.64 18.57 26.43
C PRO A 634 -3.26 17.44 25.62
N LYS A 635 -2.84 16.20 25.90
CA LYS A 635 -3.31 15.03 25.17
C LYS A 635 -4.83 14.93 25.27
N ILE A 636 -5.49 14.87 24.11
CA ILE A 636 -6.95 14.70 24.04
C ILE A 636 -7.25 13.21 24.07
N GLU A 637 -7.86 12.73 25.16
CA GLU A 637 -8.14 11.30 25.36
C GLU A 637 -9.61 10.92 25.14
N CYS A 638 -10.49 11.91 25.04
CA CYS A 638 -11.92 11.77 24.82
C CYS A 638 -12.31 12.32 23.44
N ALA A 639 -13.34 11.74 22.83
CA ALA A 639 -13.94 12.33 21.65
C ALA A 639 -14.85 13.49 22.07
N MET A 640 -14.87 14.56 21.28
CA MET A 640 -15.62 15.78 21.57
C MET A 640 -16.37 16.24 20.33
N SER A 641 -17.63 16.59 20.50
CA SER A 641 -18.49 17.05 19.41
C SER A 641 -19.40 18.21 19.83
N ILE A 642 -19.47 19.25 19.00
CA ILE A 642 -20.43 20.36 19.13
C ILE A 642 -20.78 20.91 17.75
N SER A 643 -22.04 21.32 17.56
CA SER A 643 -22.45 22.08 16.38
C SER A 643 -21.64 23.39 16.30
N ALA A 644 -21.28 23.89 15.10
CA ALA A 644 -20.48 25.10 14.96
C ALA A 644 -21.29 26.41 15.04
N ASN A 645 -22.63 26.36 15.03
CA ASN A 645 -23.48 27.56 15.04
C ASN A 645 -23.58 28.24 16.43
N VAL A 646 -22.52 28.15 17.24
CA VAL A 646 -22.49 28.58 18.65
C VAL A 646 -21.83 29.96 18.83
N MET A 647 -21.16 30.47 17.79
CA MET A 647 -20.63 31.84 17.82
C MET A 647 -21.76 32.87 17.67
N PRO A 648 -21.79 33.96 18.45
CA PRO A 648 -22.83 34.98 18.35
C PRO A 648 -22.90 35.59 16.94
N GLY A 649 -23.99 35.36 16.22
CA GLY A 649 -24.22 35.82 14.84
C GLY A 649 -24.36 34.74 13.76
N GLY A 650 -24.27 33.45 14.12
CA GLY A 650 -24.55 32.33 13.20
C GLY A 650 -26.04 31.95 13.15
N ASP A 651 -26.52 31.52 11.99
CA ASP A 651 -27.93 31.20 11.74
C ASP A 651 -28.42 30.00 12.59
N SER A 652 -29.51 30.22 13.32
CA SER A 652 -29.98 29.37 14.42
C SER A 652 -31.04 28.36 13.98
N SER A 653 -30.71 27.47 13.04
CA SER A 653 -31.53 26.29 12.77
C SER A 653 -31.00 25.10 13.58
N ALA A 654 -31.65 24.81 14.71
CA ALA A 654 -31.26 23.80 15.70
C ALA A 654 -31.44 22.33 15.25
N ASP A 655 -31.84 22.10 14.01
CA ASP A 655 -32.01 20.76 13.45
C ASP A 655 -30.96 20.54 12.36
N GLY A 656 -30.15 19.47 12.49
CA GLY A 656 -29.12 19.04 11.53
C GLY A 656 -29.67 18.58 10.17
N HIS A 657 -30.76 19.18 9.71
CA HIS A 657 -31.42 18.96 8.43
C HIS A 657 -31.59 20.28 7.69
N THR A 658 -30.59 20.65 6.87
CA THR A 658 -30.82 21.63 5.80
C THR A 658 -30.04 21.29 4.53
N ASN A 659 -30.68 21.64 3.42
CA ASN A 659 -30.35 21.28 2.04
C ASN A 659 -28.92 21.68 1.63
N GLY A 660 -28.09 20.69 1.34
CA GLY A 660 -27.20 20.60 0.18
C GLY A 660 -26.15 21.68 -0.13
N ASN A 661 -26.10 22.85 0.53
CA ASN A 661 -25.15 23.91 0.15
C ASN A 661 -24.85 24.98 1.23
N SER A 662 -25.05 24.72 2.53
CA SER A 662 -24.73 25.69 3.60
C SER A 662 -23.77 25.15 4.66
N ASP A 663 -22.78 25.97 4.98
CA ASP A 663 -21.60 25.76 5.82
C ASP A 663 -21.91 25.66 7.33
N ASN A 664 -22.94 24.90 7.73
CA ASN A 664 -23.23 24.61 9.14
C ASN A 664 -22.20 23.61 9.67
N GLY A 665 -21.04 24.13 10.07
CA GLY A 665 -19.91 23.31 10.52
C GLY A 665 -20.22 22.50 11.78
N ILE A 666 -19.38 21.49 12.03
CA ILE A 666 -19.29 20.78 13.31
C ILE A 666 -17.85 20.88 13.80
N VAL A 667 -17.65 20.98 15.12
CA VAL A 667 -16.35 20.63 15.72
C VAL A 667 -16.44 19.19 16.14
N PHE A 668 -15.53 18.38 15.60
CA PHE A 668 -15.49 16.94 15.78
C PHE A 668 -14.05 16.53 16.04
N LEU A 669 -13.70 16.31 17.31
CA LEU A 669 -12.36 15.91 17.72
C LEU A 669 -12.41 14.44 18.14
N VAL A 670 -11.65 13.57 17.47
CA VAL A 670 -11.67 12.13 17.77
C VAL A 670 -10.25 11.61 17.95
N PRO A 671 -9.87 11.14 19.16
CA PRO A 671 -8.58 10.51 19.39
C PRO A 671 -8.60 9.11 18.77
N ARG A 672 -8.22 9.03 17.49
CA ARG A 672 -8.19 7.81 16.66
C ARG A 672 -7.47 6.66 17.37
N ASN A 673 -6.29 6.98 17.90
CA ASN A 673 -5.43 6.09 18.66
C ASN A 673 -4.60 6.92 19.65
N ASP A 674 -3.56 6.34 20.23
CA ASP A 674 -2.78 7.01 21.28
C ASP A 674 -1.96 8.20 20.78
N ASN A 675 -1.70 8.30 19.48
CA ASN A 675 -0.81 9.32 18.90
C ASN A 675 -1.48 10.16 17.81
N THR A 676 -2.70 9.82 17.40
CA THR A 676 -3.41 10.49 16.30
C THR A 676 -4.73 11.07 16.78
N LEU A 677 -4.91 12.36 16.57
CA LEU A 677 -6.17 13.07 16.75
C LEU A 677 -6.73 13.46 15.37
N ILE A 678 -8.02 13.25 15.20
CA ILE A 678 -8.78 13.68 14.03
C ILE A 678 -9.46 15.00 14.36
N ILE A 679 -9.33 15.97 13.46
CA ILE A 679 -10.03 17.26 13.53
C ILE A 679 -11.07 17.35 12.40
N GLY A 680 -12.31 17.55 12.82
CA GLY A 680 -13.45 18.00 12.05
C GLY A 680 -14.08 16.96 11.12
N GLY A 681 -14.95 17.46 10.24
CA GLY A 681 -15.58 16.72 9.16
C GLY A 681 -16.15 17.68 8.13
N VAL A 682 -15.60 17.67 6.91
CA VAL A 682 -16.26 18.26 5.74
C VAL A 682 -17.33 17.29 5.23
N ALA A 683 -18.43 17.82 4.70
CA ALA A 683 -19.48 17.05 4.03
C ALA A 683 -20.02 17.85 2.84
N GLN A 684 -19.79 17.38 1.63
CA GLN A 684 -20.19 18.04 0.38
C GLN A 684 -20.94 17.06 -0.51
N GLU A 685 -22.22 17.32 -0.73
CA GLU A 685 -23.08 16.46 -1.55
C GLU A 685 -22.75 16.59 -3.04
N ASN A 686 -22.85 15.48 -3.77
CA ASN A 686 -22.66 15.39 -5.23
C ASN A 686 -21.28 15.82 -5.75
N GLU A 687 -20.32 16.04 -4.85
CA GLU A 687 -18.95 16.34 -5.22
C GLU A 687 -18.15 15.04 -5.36
N TRP A 688 -17.55 14.84 -6.53
CA TRP A 688 -16.84 13.62 -6.93
C TRP A 688 -15.32 13.77 -6.88
N LYS A 689 -14.81 14.99 -6.97
CA LYS A 689 -13.37 15.26 -7.01
C LYS A 689 -12.79 15.11 -5.61
N LEU A 690 -11.59 14.56 -5.48
CA LEU A 690 -10.86 14.50 -4.21
C LEU A 690 -9.66 15.44 -4.26
N ASP A 691 -9.95 16.74 -4.27
CA ASP A 691 -8.97 17.81 -4.52
C ASP A 691 -8.76 18.75 -3.32
N LEU A 692 -9.24 18.38 -2.12
CA LEU A 692 -9.04 19.19 -0.92
C LEU A 692 -7.58 19.15 -0.44
N GLN A 693 -7.08 20.30 -0.05
CA GLN A 693 -5.71 20.56 0.42
C GLN A 693 -5.74 21.33 1.77
N LEU A 694 -4.61 21.41 2.48
CA LEU A 694 -4.56 22.06 3.80
C LEU A 694 -4.90 23.55 3.75
N ASP A 695 -4.66 24.18 2.61
CA ASP A 695 -5.00 25.57 2.33
C ASP A 695 -6.41 25.76 1.75
N SER A 696 -7.16 24.67 1.51
CA SER A 696 -8.55 24.77 1.07
C SER A 696 -9.40 25.51 2.11
N PRO A 697 -10.27 26.47 1.72
CA PRO A 697 -11.03 27.27 2.66
C PRO A 697 -11.84 26.47 3.68
N SER A 698 -12.48 25.38 3.22
CA SER A 698 -13.25 24.47 4.09
C SER A 698 -12.40 23.76 5.13
N ILE A 699 -11.16 23.37 4.78
CA ILE A 699 -10.21 22.73 5.69
C ILE A 699 -9.64 23.72 6.70
N GLN A 700 -9.26 24.92 6.25
CA GLN A 700 -8.77 25.98 7.14
C GLN A 700 -9.85 26.40 8.14
N GLN A 701 -11.09 26.58 7.69
CA GLN A 701 -12.20 26.96 8.57
C GLN A 701 -12.54 25.84 9.56
N MET A 702 -12.54 24.58 9.11
CA MET A 702 -12.70 23.41 9.98
C MET A 702 -11.62 23.35 11.07
N ARG A 703 -10.36 23.56 10.69
CA ARG A 703 -9.23 23.60 11.63
C ARG A 703 -9.37 24.75 12.63
N LYS A 704 -9.65 25.97 12.15
CA LYS A 704 -9.88 27.15 13.00
C LYS A 704 -10.99 26.95 14.02
N ARG A 705 -12.08 26.27 13.65
CA ARG A 705 -13.16 25.93 14.60
C ARG A 705 -12.68 24.99 15.71
N GLY A 706 -11.91 23.96 15.36
CA GLY A 706 -11.30 23.05 16.34
C GLY A 706 -10.33 23.78 17.28
N GLU A 707 -9.49 24.65 16.73
CA GLU A 707 -8.54 25.48 17.49
C GLU A 707 -9.24 26.46 18.43
N ALA A 708 -10.33 27.08 17.99
CA ALA A 708 -11.14 27.94 18.84
C ALA A 708 -11.85 27.17 19.97
N PHE A 709 -12.24 25.91 19.72
CA PHE A 709 -12.96 25.06 20.67
C PHE A 709 -12.07 24.52 21.79
N HIS A 710 -10.87 24.05 21.46
CA HIS A 710 -9.96 23.44 22.43
C HIS A 710 -8.60 24.17 22.44
N PRO A 711 -8.26 24.93 23.51
CA PRO A 711 -7.01 25.67 23.59
C PRO A 711 -5.77 24.78 23.40
N GLY A 712 -4.75 25.33 22.75
CA GLY A 712 -3.47 24.66 22.50
C GLY A 712 -3.43 23.90 21.16
N LEU A 713 -4.59 23.56 20.59
CA LEU A 713 -4.68 22.80 19.34
C LEU A 713 -4.10 23.56 18.13
N GLU A 714 -3.96 24.88 18.20
CA GLU A 714 -3.24 25.70 17.22
C GLU A 714 -1.76 25.29 17.08
N ASN A 715 -1.18 24.67 18.11
CA ASN A 715 0.19 24.17 18.12
C ASN A 715 0.30 22.73 17.59
N ALA A 716 -0.81 22.12 17.19
CA ALA A 716 -0.82 20.74 16.73
C ALA A 716 -0.04 20.58 15.42
N ILE A 717 0.85 19.58 15.39
CA ILE A 717 1.61 19.19 14.21
C ILE A 717 0.73 18.28 13.38
N VAL A 718 0.51 18.67 12.12
CA VAL A 718 -0.25 17.87 11.15
C VAL A 718 0.55 16.61 10.80
N ASP A 719 -0.14 15.48 10.66
CA ASP A 719 0.44 14.23 10.17
C ASP A 719 1.16 14.47 8.84
N ALA A 720 2.47 14.24 8.83
CA ALA A 720 3.32 14.58 7.69
C ALA A 720 3.20 13.58 6.52
N GLU A 721 2.61 12.41 6.76
CA GLU A 721 2.38 11.37 5.75
C GLU A 721 0.95 11.47 5.21
N TYR A 722 -0.02 11.74 6.07
CA TYR A 722 -1.43 11.83 5.69
C TYR A 722 -2.14 13.01 6.36
N PRO A 723 -1.81 14.24 5.97
CA PRO A 723 -2.32 15.44 6.63
C PRO A 723 -3.83 15.60 6.52
N ILE A 724 -4.41 15.16 5.40
CA ILE A 724 -5.84 15.23 5.11
C ILE A 724 -6.34 13.86 4.70
N ALA A 725 -7.34 13.37 5.44
CA ALA A 725 -8.09 12.19 5.07
C ALA A 725 -9.36 12.58 4.32
N GLN A 726 -9.46 12.32 3.02
CA GLN A 726 -10.62 12.66 2.19
C GLN A 726 -11.14 11.50 1.35
N GLY A 727 -12.42 11.52 1.00
CA GLY A 727 -13.04 10.53 0.11
C GLY A 727 -14.56 10.57 0.07
N LEU A 728 -15.14 9.65 -0.69
CA LEU A 728 -16.54 9.72 -1.12
C LEU A 728 -17.41 8.75 -0.34
N ARG A 729 -18.20 9.26 0.61
CA ARG A 729 -19.15 8.48 1.40
C ARG A 729 -20.35 8.09 0.52
N PRO A 730 -20.71 6.79 0.45
CA PRO A 730 -21.82 6.32 -0.37
C PRO A 730 -23.16 6.68 0.29
N ALA A 731 -23.66 7.87 0.00
CA ALA A 731 -24.95 8.35 0.48
C ALA A 731 -26.08 7.95 -0.48
N ARG A 732 -27.30 7.89 0.04
CA ARG A 732 -28.51 7.61 -0.74
C ARG A 732 -29.60 8.59 -0.37
N LYS A 733 -30.33 9.13 -1.35
CA LYS A 733 -31.49 9.99 -1.10
C LYS A 733 -32.61 9.10 -0.55
N GLY A 734 -33.08 9.43 0.65
CA GLY A 734 -33.91 8.53 1.45
C GLY A 734 -33.06 7.54 2.25
N ASN A 735 -33.63 6.38 2.53
CA ASN A 735 -33.11 5.47 3.55
C ASN A 735 -31.89 4.65 3.08
N VAL A 736 -31.06 4.21 4.04
CA VAL A 736 -30.10 3.12 3.85
C VAL A 736 -30.84 1.90 3.28
N ARG A 737 -30.25 1.23 2.29
CA ARG A 737 -30.85 0.08 1.61
C ARG A 737 -30.22 -1.20 2.14
N VAL A 738 -30.94 -1.88 3.04
CA VAL A 738 -30.67 -3.26 3.49
C VAL A 738 -31.90 -4.10 3.16
N GLU A 739 -31.96 -4.60 1.93
CA GLU A 739 -33.15 -5.29 1.40
C GLU A 739 -32.80 -6.24 0.26
N ARG A 740 -33.70 -7.16 -0.05
CA ARG A 740 -33.60 -8.00 -1.25
C ARG A 740 -33.96 -7.22 -2.51
N GLU A 741 -33.44 -7.65 -3.65
CA GLU A 741 -33.83 -7.12 -4.94
C GLU A 741 -35.33 -7.38 -5.21
N LEU A 742 -36.08 -6.29 -5.39
CA LEU A 742 -37.53 -6.32 -5.58
C LEU A 742 -37.90 -6.38 -7.08
N ARG A 743 -36.98 -5.99 -7.96
CA ARG A 743 -37.21 -5.97 -9.40
C ARG A 743 -37.27 -7.40 -9.93
N LYS A 744 -38.27 -7.70 -10.78
CA LYS A 744 -38.33 -8.96 -11.50
C LYS A 744 -37.27 -8.98 -12.61
N CYS A 745 -36.50 -10.07 -12.69
CA CYS A 745 -35.58 -10.27 -13.81
C CYS A 745 -36.38 -10.67 -15.06
N PRO A 746 -36.32 -9.92 -16.18
CA PRO A 746 -37.07 -10.25 -17.40
C PRO A 746 -36.66 -11.58 -18.04
N LYS A 747 -35.47 -12.09 -17.71
CA LYS A 747 -34.90 -13.33 -18.26
C LYS A 747 -35.21 -14.57 -17.42
N LYS A 748 -35.76 -14.40 -16.22
CA LYS A 748 -36.14 -15.50 -15.32
C LYS A 748 -37.61 -15.89 -15.49
N CYS A 749 -37.96 -17.10 -15.06
CA CYS A 749 -39.35 -17.53 -14.97
C CYS A 749 -40.18 -16.51 -14.17
N PRO A 750 -41.47 -16.28 -14.52
CA PRO A 750 -42.31 -15.25 -13.88
C PRO A 750 -42.41 -15.32 -12.35
N ASP A 751 -42.20 -16.52 -11.80
CA ASP A 751 -42.32 -16.87 -10.38
C ASP A 751 -40.97 -16.94 -9.65
N ALA A 752 -39.84 -16.78 -10.35
CA ALA A 752 -38.52 -16.86 -9.74
C ALA A 752 -38.08 -15.51 -9.17
N PHE A 753 -37.72 -15.49 -7.89
CA PHE A 753 -37.18 -14.32 -7.22
C PHE A 753 -35.68 -14.14 -7.48
N SER A 754 -35.21 -12.90 -7.35
CA SER A 754 -33.77 -12.62 -7.35
C SER A 754 -33.11 -13.17 -6.08
N CYS A 755 -31.85 -13.59 -6.22
CA CYS A 755 -30.96 -14.00 -5.15
C CYS A 755 -30.02 -12.86 -4.69
N ILE A 756 -30.26 -11.63 -5.16
CA ILE A 756 -29.47 -10.45 -4.79
C ILE A 756 -30.02 -9.83 -3.49
N VAL A 757 -29.12 -9.57 -2.55
CA VAL A 757 -29.34 -8.79 -1.33
C VAL A 757 -28.51 -7.50 -1.43
N HIS A 758 -29.09 -6.35 -1.13
CA HIS A 758 -28.43 -5.05 -1.18
C HIS A 758 -28.08 -4.56 0.23
N SER A 759 -26.89 -3.96 0.38
CA SER A 759 -26.45 -3.27 1.60
C SER A 759 -25.59 -2.06 1.25
N TYR A 760 -26.21 -0.89 1.08
CA TYR A 760 -25.52 0.36 0.72
C TYR A 760 -26.32 1.62 1.08
N GLY A 761 -25.71 2.79 0.89
CA GLY A 761 -26.35 4.08 1.16
C GLY A 761 -26.14 4.61 2.58
N HIS A 762 -25.17 4.06 3.32
CA HIS A 762 -24.89 4.38 4.72
C HIS A 762 -24.33 5.79 4.97
N GLY A 763 -23.90 6.51 3.94
CA GLY A 763 -23.25 7.82 4.09
C GLY A 763 -22.03 7.74 5.01
N GLY A 764 -21.97 8.63 6.01
CA GLY A 764 -20.89 8.66 7.01
C GLY A 764 -21.06 7.67 8.16
N SER A 765 -22.18 6.96 8.25
CA SER A 765 -22.55 6.13 9.40
C SER A 765 -22.17 4.65 9.24
N GLY A 766 -21.40 4.30 8.21
CA GLY A 766 -21.10 2.90 7.85
C GLY A 766 -20.52 2.07 9.02
N TRP A 767 -19.58 2.62 9.79
CA TRP A 767 -19.01 1.93 10.95
C TRP A 767 -19.97 1.80 12.14
N SER A 768 -20.83 2.79 12.34
CA SER A 768 -21.85 2.76 13.39
C SER A 768 -22.93 1.72 13.09
N LEU A 769 -23.17 1.42 11.81
CA LEU A 769 -24.23 0.52 11.35
C LEU A 769 -23.71 -0.88 10.94
N SER A 770 -22.39 -1.06 10.84
CA SER A 770 -21.76 -2.15 10.08
C SER A 770 -22.27 -3.54 10.45
N PHE A 771 -22.14 -3.91 11.73
CA PHE A 771 -22.52 -5.25 12.17
C PHE A 771 -24.02 -5.43 12.24
N GLY A 772 -24.76 -4.39 12.63
CA GLY A 772 -26.22 -4.40 12.61
C GLY A 772 -26.78 -4.71 11.23
N CYS A 773 -26.30 -4.02 10.20
CA CYS A 773 -26.69 -4.30 8.82
C CYS A 773 -26.21 -5.68 8.35
N ALA A 774 -25.03 -6.13 8.78
CA ALA A 774 -24.52 -7.45 8.42
C ALA A 774 -25.42 -8.60 8.93
N VAL A 775 -25.97 -8.47 10.14
CA VAL A 775 -26.88 -9.47 10.72
C VAL A 775 -28.18 -9.55 9.91
N ASP A 776 -28.78 -8.41 9.58
CA ASP A 776 -29.99 -8.39 8.74
C ASP A 776 -29.69 -8.92 7.32
N VAL A 777 -28.51 -8.64 6.76
CA VAL A 777 -28.08 -9.25 5.48
C VAL A 777 -28.00 -10.77 5.59
N CYS A 778 -27.50 -11.34 6.69
CA CYS A 778 -27.48 -12.79 6.89
C CYS A 778 -28.90 -13.38 6.86
N GLU A 779 -29.86 -12.76 7.55
CA GLU A 779 -31.27 -13.19 7.52
C GLU A 779 -31.87 -13.12 6.11
N LEU A 780 -31.60 -12.03 5.38
CA LEU A 780 -32.05 -11.86 3.99
C LEU A 780 -31.43 -12.91 3.05
N VAL A 781 -30.19 -13.32 3.28
CA VAL A 781 -29.54 -14.40 2.54
C VAL A 781 -30.21 -15.74 2.87
N GLU A 782 -30.54 -16.02 4.14
CA GLU A 782 -31.29 -17.23 4.49
C GLU A 782 -32.65 -17.30 3.81
N GLU A 783 -33.36 -16.16 3.70
CA GLU A 783 -34.62 -16.08 2.96
C GLU A 783 -34.45 -16.38 1.47
N VAL A 784 -33.37 -15.89 0.85
CA VAL A 784 -33.01 -16.24 -0.53
C VAL A 784 -32.84 -17.75 -0.67
N LEU A 785 -32.09 -18.37 0.24
CA LEU A 785 -31.82 -19.82 0.21
C LEU A 785 -33.08 -20.66 0.47
N ARG A 786 -34.06 -20.12 1.22
CA ARG A 786 -35.36 -20.76 1.48
C ARG A 786 -36.42 -20.46 0.40
N GLY A 787 -36.11 -19.62 -0.60
CA GLY A 787 -37.06 -19.25 -1.65
C GLY A 787 -38.23 -18.39 -1.18
N ILE A 788 -38.07 -17.65 -0.07
CA ILE A 788 -39.11 -16.75 0.45
C ILE A 788 -39.28 -15.57 -0.52
N ALA A 789 -40.50 -15.02 -0.63
CA ALA A 789 -40.75 -13.85 -1.47
C ALA A 789 -40.07 -12.59 -0.89
N PRO A 790 -39.42 -11.74 -1.72
CA PRO A 790 -38.79 -10.53 -1.21
C PRO A 790 -39.84 -9.49 -0.80
N MET A 791 -39.58 -8.83 0.33
CA MET A 791 -40.39 -7.72 0.85
C MET A 791 -39.53 -6.46 0.92
N SER A 792 -40.13 -5.30 0.65
CA SER A 792 -39.49 -4.02 0.95
C SER A 792 -39.29 -3.83 2.45
N MET A 793 -38.34 -2.98 2.84
CA MET A 793 -38.16 -2.61 4.26
C MET A 793 -39.45 -2.06 4.88
N ASP A 794 -40.25 -1.31 4.11
CA ASP A 794 -41.52 -0.73 4.55
C ASP A 794 -42.57 -1.81 4.88
N GLU A 795 -42.70 -2.82 4.01
CA GLU A 795 -43.60 -3.95 4.22
C GLU A 795 -43.15 -4.81 5.40
N ARG A 796 -41.85 -5.04 5.52
CA ARG A 796 -41.24 -5.83 6.60
C ARG A 796 -41.48 -5.18 7.97
N TRP A 797 -41.30 -3.87 8.09
CA TRP A 797 -41.61 -3.17 9.34
C TRP A 797 -43.09 -3.25 9.72
N ARG A 798 -43.98 -3.07 8.75
CA ARG A 798 -45.45 -3.12 8.98
C ARG A 798 -45.95 -4.50 9.38
N SER A 799 -45.24 -5.58 9.00
CA SER A 799 -45.56 -6.93 9.46
C SER A 799 -45.08 -7.23 10.88
N GLY A 800 -44.53 -6.22 11.58
CA GLY A 800 -44.06 -6.34 12.97
C GLY A 800 -42.64 -6.86 13.09
N HIS A 801 -41.94 -7.10 11.97
CA HIS A 801 -40.55 -7.50 12.00
C HIS A 801 -39.67 -6.32 12.45
N GLN A 802 -38.74 -6.62 13.35
CA GLN A 802 -37.80 -5.67 13.95
C GLN A 802 -36.37 -6.10 13.62
N PRO A 803 -35.41 -5.15 13.54
CA PRO A 803 -34.00 -5.49 13.33
C PRO A 803 -33.53 -6.55 14.32
N VAL A 804 -32.71 -7.49 13.87
CA VAL A 804 -32.23 -8.57 14.73
C VAL A 804 -31.41 -7.98 15.88
N LYS A 805 -31.86 -8.26 17.11
CA LYS A 805 -31.19 -7.82 18.34
C LYS A 805 -30.26 -8.93 18.80
N ILE A 806 -28.96 -8.69 18.71
CA ILE A 806 -27.98 -9.51 19.42
C ILE A 806 -27.99 -9.06 20.89
N THR A 807 -28.40 -9.96 21.79
CA THR A 807 -28.26 -9.79 23.24
C THR A 807 -26.86 -10.17 23.69
N ASP A 808 -26.39 -9.60 24.79
CA ASP A 808 -25.05 -9.86 25.33
C ASP A 808 -24.83 -11.38 25.51
N GLY A 809 -23.89 -11.97 24.75
CA GLY A 809 -23.61 -13.41 24.86
C GLY A 809 -23.03 -14.15 23.65
N ILE A 810 -22.76 -13.51 22.51
CA ILE A 810 -22.14 -14.22 21.37
C ILE A 810 -20.69 -13.75 21.21
N THR A 811 -19.79 -14.52 21.83
CA THR A 811 -18.32 -14.45 21.62
C THR A 811 -17.80 -15.58 20.73
N ASP A 812 -18.69 -16.39 20.14
CA ASP A 812 -18.34 -17.51 19.25
C ASP A 812 -18.27 -17.10 17.77
#